data_AF-A0A6P6SLK1-F1
#
_entry.id   AF-A0A6P6SLK1-F1
#
_cell.length_a   1.000
_cell.length_b   1.000
_cell.length_c   1.000
_cell.angle_alpha   90.00
_cell.angle_beta   90.00
_cell.angle_gamma   90.00
#
_symmetry.space_group_name_H-M   'P 1'
#
loop_
_entity.id
_entity.type
_entity.pdbx_description
1 polymer ?
#
loop_
_entity_poly.entity_id
_entity_poly.type
_entity_poly.pdbx_seq_one_letter_code
_entity_poly.pdbx_strand_id
1 'polypeptide(L)'
;MLSTTLLLKSTELEKTGLIEKDEEVTLYKIRHRASGQLHTLTVLHGSHNESIWRDIRQEFGIIQGLDHPNVLKCYEISAQNDGIHVLSESIASKSLRGSHIADESSLSDLTRQVLEALYHLHQRKIVHGDIRPSRIFFASTKLGCVKIVYFGRILQLLRPSDERHLHPERANSLDGFAGDLWSLGLCILELYLGSFPLDTEISALKLSHICDLSTASAEFRDFISCCLQKDMAKRWTAEQLLHHPFILQNSTGSNLRGDLMEEKTKLQQPFLSSSSSFSSSMTSKGIKLSESALQLSLEPENHQNGKIEVTAAVDEGKSAQKNIGSNKRRPGEFKRSISDQSLLVQRCAKRKRLKAKADLYAMPKELGVTYKNNASDKKEERIGDYSSTESEELEFRLENRMHFLEGAEDSRRIMQGADFDFESLPEHVRRCMQYCSLFPTSYELEKDQLVQLWIAEELIDVELTDRMEDAGKVCFDILASKGFIVPSSYDNLHRKQKYKVNESKILYWCQKAVLSRGHYLRIEDQLSVPSEMPLHLSLDMEEFDSLTFETLKIFKDLHTLLLLGDYGSSIKEIPRDLFLCLKSLYTLDLSRTQISELPSSVGCLESLHYLDLSYTPIKNLPESVGSLYSLQTLNLRGCFALHAVPEGISELINLRHFELDIIRQLNCMPRNMGNLRSLQTLKAFMVGRDDGCNIGELRNLNNIAGSFCIAGLENVANIDEASKAGLSMKQYLKKLELRWGDHRFDEASPEEEVLECLQPHNSIEELQIQFYKGKFFPSWIGNPLFTNVVSITLYRCIECQVLPSVGKLPSLKYLNIVGLDSVRDTNGLFCRNVTTGSQILFPKLEKLTLDNMPNLQQFTGAENGDFPSLVQVYIRYCPNLFEISSVFHLKVLQYLEISYCIKLQSVPEGGLPASIESLVITGCPGIKERCNKNGGEDWYKIAHIPSTWIDYEQISRNIVSVVHSVKHENESHFVNE
;
A
#
# COMPACT_ATOMS: atom_id res chain seq x y z
N MET A 1 -3.26 34.05 -34.53
CA MET A 1 -4.04 35.22 -34.05
C MET A 1 -4.29 35.04 -32.57
N LEU A 2 -3.92 36.05 -31.79
CA LEU A 2 -4.13 36.30 -30.34
C LEU A 2 -4.86 35.21 -29.52
N SER A 3 -4.10 34.51 -28.65
CA SER A 3 -4.65 33.83 -27.47
C SER A 3 -4.98 34.88 -26.41
N THR A 4 -6.20 35.40 -26.46
CA THR A 4 -6.76 36.22 -25.37
C THR A 4 -7.37 35.31 -24.34
N THR A 5 -6.70 35.15 -23.21
CA THR A 5 -7.32 34.75 -21.94
C THR A 5 -8.42 35.77 -21.64
N LEU A 6 -9.67 35.41 -21.93
CA LEU A 6 -10.85 36.19 -21.56
C LEU A 6 -10.94 36.19 -20.03
N LEU A 7 -10.42 37.23 -19.38
CA LEU A 7 -10.76 37.57 -18.00
C LEU A 7 -12.24 37.96 -17.98
N LEU A 8 -13.12 36.98 -17.74
CA LEU A 8 -14.56 37.19 -17.59
C LEU A 8 -14.79 37.97 -16.30
N LYS A 9 -14.96 39.30 -16.39
CA LYS A 9 -15.28 40.11 -15.22
C LYS A 9 -16.64 39.70 -14.66
N SER A 10 -16.73 39.49 -13.35
CA SER A 10 -17.96 39.08 -12.65
C SER A 10 -19.18 39.99 -12.93
N THR A 11 -18.95 41.26 -13.28
CA THR A 11 -19.97 42.24 -13.67
C THR A 11 -20.66 41.95 -15.00
N GLU A 12 -20.07 41.09 -15.84
CA GLU A 12 -20.55 40.76 -17.19
C GLU A 12 -21.31 39.42 -17.24
N LEU A 13 -21.50 38.75 -16.10
CA LEU A 13 -22.21 37.48 -16.00
C LEU A 13 -23.66 37.68 -15.49
N GLU A 14 -24.63 37.07 -16.17
CA GLU A 14 -26.03 37.07 -15.78
C GLU A 14 -26.48 35.65 -15.39
N LYS A 15 -26.95 35.44 -14.16
CA LYS A 15 -27.56 34.17 -13.75
C LYS A 15 -28.93 34.04 -14.43
N THR A 16 -29.06 33.07 -15.33
CA THR A 16 -30.28 32.86 -16.14
C THR A 16 -31.21 31.77 -15.61
N GLY A 17 -30.72 30.89 -14.74
CA GLY A 17 -31.54 29.86 -14.12
C GLY A 17 -30.74 28.92 -13.22
N LEU A 18 -31.43 28.23 -12.31
CA LEU A 18 -30.87 27.15 -11.48
C LEU A 18 -30.96 25.83 -12.25
N ILE A 19 -29.85 25.09 -12.34
CA ILE A 19 -29.80 23.75 -12.94
C ILE A 19 -30.09 22.72 -11.86
N GLU A 20 -29.29 22.71 -10.79
CA GLU A 20 -29.34 21.73 -9.71
C GLU A 20 -28.83 22.35 -8.42
N LYS A 21 -29.38 21.92 -7.28
CA LYS A 21 -28.95 22.33 -5.95
C LYS A 21 -29.02 21.12 -5.03
N ASP A 22 -27.89 20.78 -4.42
CA ASP A 22 -27.82 19.81 -3.33
C ASP A 22 -27.05 20.41 -2.14
N GLU A 23 -26.75 19.57 -1.15
CA GLU A 23 -26.04 20.00 0.06
C GLU A 23 -24.59 20.39 -0.20
N GLU A 24 -23.95 19.85 -1.25
CA GLU A 24 -22.53 20.04 -1.57
C GLU A 24 -22.30 21.17 -2.57
N VAL A 25 -23.15 21.23 -3.60
CA VAL A 25 -22.94 22.00 -4.81
C VAL A 25 -24.24 22.64 -5.28
N THR A 26 -24.13 23.84 -5.84
CA THR A 26 -25.23 24.49 -6.57
C THR A 26 -24.78 24.93 -7.96
N LEU A 27 -25.52 24.49 -8.97
CA LEU A 27 -25.23 24.72 -10.38
C LEU A 27 -26.19 25.76 -10.96
N TYR A 28 -25.65 26.88 -11.42
CA TYR A 28 -26.39 27.92 -12.12
C TYR A 28 -26.02 27.94 -13.61
N LYS A 29 -27.03 28.13 -14.44
CA LYS A 29 -26.82 28.51 -15.84
C LYS A 29 -26.56 30.00 -15.90
N ILE A 30 -25.42 30.39 -16.45
CA ILE A 30 -25.06 31.79 -16.59
C ILE A 30 -24.88 32.15 -18.07
N ARG A 31 -25.16 33.40 -18.40
CA ARG A 31 -24.95 33.98 -19.72
C ARG A 31 -23.97 35.12 -19.60
N HIS A 32 -22.95 35.11 -20.45
CA HIS A 32 -22.08 36.26 -20.59
C HIS A 32 -22.82 37.38 -21.36
N ARG A 33 -23.00 38.54 -20.74
CA ARG A 33 -23.85 39.64 -21.25
C ARG A 33 -23.37 40.17 -22.59
N ALA A 34 -22.05 40.26 -22.81
CA ALA A 34 -21.49 40.83 -24.04
C ALA A 34 -21.46 39.84 -25.21
N SER A 35 -21.14 38.55 -24.98
CA SER A 35 -21.03 37.55 -26.05
C SER A 35 -22.28 36.69 -26.23
N GLY A 36 -23.22 36.71 -25.28
CA GLY A 36 -24.37 35.80 -25.25
C GLY A 36 -24.02 34.34 -24.95
N GLN A 37 -22.73 34.02 -24.75
CA GLN A 37 -22.25 32.66 -24.53
C GLN A 37 -22.76 32.10 -23.20
N LEU A 38 -23.17 30.83 -23.22
CA LEU A 38 -23.65 30.12 -22.05
C LEU A 38 -22.49 29.43 -21.34
N HIS A 39 -22.51 29.51 -20.01
CA HIS A 39 -21.56 28.85 -19.12
C HIS A 39 -22.32 28.26 -17.93
N THR A 40 -21.63 27.44 -17.16
CA THR A 40 -22.11 26.94 -15.88
C THR A 40 -21.30 27.54 -14.74
N LEU A 41 -21.99 28.10 -13.76
CA LEU A 41 -21.39 28.52 -12.49
C LEU A 41 -21.70 27.47 -11.44
N THR A 42 -20.66 26.83 -10.93
CA THR A 42 -20.75 25.86 -9.85
C THR A 42 -20.34 26.51 -8.55
N VAL A 43 -21.24 26.56 -7.57
CA VAL A 43 -20.97 27.02 -6.21
C VAL A 43 -20.74 25.80 -5.32
N LEU A 44 -19.53 25.62 -4.85
CA LEU A 44 -19.15 24.59 -3.88
C LEU A 44 -19.33 25.18 -2.49
N HIS A 45 -20.27 24.66 -1.71
CA HIS A 45 -20.55 25.21 -0.38
C HIS A 45 -19.58 24.64 0.65
N GLY A 46 -19.16 25.47 1.60
CA GLY A 46 -18.27 25.09 2.69
C GLY A 46 -17.53 26.29 3.25
N SER A 47 -16.99 26.13 4.46
CA SER A 47 -16.17 27.16 5.08
C SER A 47 -14.79 27.18 4.41
N HIS A 48 -14.34 28.35 3.98
CA HIS A 48 -12.98 28.56 3.49
C HIS A 48 -12.32 29.70 4.28
N ASN A 49 -11.00 29.62 4.41
CA ASN A 49 -10.15 30.68 4.91
C ASN A 49 -9.00 30.91 3.90
N GLU A 50 -8.13 31.88 4.14
CA GLU A 50 -7.01 32.18 3.24
C GLU A 50 -6.06 30.99 3.00
N SER A 51 -5.90 30.10 3.98
CA SER A 51 -5.11 28.87 3.81
C SER A 51 -5.78 27.89 2.86
N ILE A 52 -7.05 27.55 3.13
CA ILE A 52 -7.86 26.66 2.30
C ILE A 52 -7.96 27.19 0.87
N TRP A 53 -8.12 28.51 0.71
CA TRP A 53 -8.19 29.15 -0.59
C TRP A 53 -6.89 29.03 -1.40
N ARG A 54 -5.72 29.04 -0.73
CA ARG A 54 -4.43 28.81 -1.38
C ARG A 54 -4.32 27.39 -1.92
N ASP A 55 -4.72 26.40 -1.12
CA ASP A 55 -4.70 24.98 -1.51
C ASP A 55 -5.68 24.71 -2.66
N ILE A 56 -6.85 25.34 -2.63
CA ILE A 56 -7.85 25.28 -3.71
C ILE A 56 -7.30 25.88 -5.01
N ARG A 57 -6.54 26.98 -4.96
CA ARG A 57 -5.92 27.55 -6.16
C ARG A 57 -4.86 26.62 -6.77
N GLN A 58 -4.10 25.91 -5.93
CA GLN A 58 -3.12 24.94 -6.40
C GLN A 58 -3.80 23.74 -7.09
N GLU A 59 -4.85 23.18 -6.47
CA GLU A 59 -5.65 22.10 -7.06
C GLU A 59 -6.33 22.55 -8.36
N PHE A 60 -6.84 23.78 -8.41
CA PHE A 60 -7.45 24.33 -9.61
C PHE A 60 -6.47 24.44 -10.79
N GLY A 61 -5.19 24.70 -10.55
CA GLY A 61 -4.17 24.69 -11.60
C GLY A 61 -4.09 23.35 -12.35
N ILE A 62 -4.31 22.23 -11.64
CA ILE A 62 -4.38 20.89 -12.23
C ILE A 62 -5.67 20.75 -13.05
N ILE A 63 -6.82 21.13 -12.46
CA ILE A 63 -8.14 21.04 -13.10
C ILE A 63 -8.20 21.86 -14.40
N GLN A 64 -7.62 23.06 -14.39
CA GLN A 64 -7.59 23.95 -15.55
C GLN A 64 -6.77 23.36 -16.71
N GLY A 65 -5.77 22.53 -16.41
CA GLY A 65 -4.93 21.84 -17.38
C GLY A 65 -5.57 20.59 -18.01
N LEU A 66 -6.76 20.18 -17.56
CA LEU A 66 -7.46 19.01 -18.11
C LEU A 66 -8.25 19.38 -19.37
N ASP A 67 -7.78 18.89 -20.51
CA ASP A 67 -8.47 19.03 -21.80
C ASP A 67 -8.85 17.65 -22.35
N HIS A 68 -10.13 17.31 -22.24
CA HIS A 68 -10.73 16.07 -22.76
C HIS A 68 -12.21 16.27 -23.11
N PRO A 69 -12.74 15.68 -24.20
CA PRO A 69 -14.15 15.80 -24.56
C PRO A 69 -15.13 15.38 -23.45
N ASN A 70 -14.77 14.37 -22.65
CA ASN A 70 -15.61 13.81 -21.58
C ASN A 70 -15.26 14.29 -20.17
N VAL A 71 -14.36 15.26 -20.02
CA VAL A 71 -14.10 15.95 -18.72
C VAL A 71 -14.65 17.37 -18.82
N LEU A 72 -15.29 17.86 -17.76
CA LEU A 72 -15.83 19.22 -17.73
C LEU A 72 -14.70 20.26 -17.66
N LYS A 73 -14.62 21.14 -18.65
CA LYS A 73 -13.61 22.19 -18.72
C LYS A 73 -13.95 23.33 -17.76
N CYS A 74 -13.03 23.61 -16.83
CA CYS A 74 -13.13 24.72 -15.89
C CYS A 74 -12.24 25.89 -16.35
N TYR A 75 -12.82 27.09 -16.37
CA TYR A 75 -12.15 28.30 -16.86
C TYR A 75 -11.58 29.14 -15.72
N GLU A 76 -12.34 29.30 -14.63
CA GLU A 76 -11.99 30.19 -13.52
C GLU A 76 -12.51 29.65 -12.19
N ILE A 77 -11.83 30.03 -11.11
CA ILE A 77 -12.25 29.80 -9.73
C ILE A 77 -12.15 31.09 -8.93
N SER A 78 -13.15 31.38 -8.10
CA SER A 78 -13.14 32.53 -7.19
C SER A 78 -13.74 32.18 -5.83
N ALA A 79 -13.24 32.82 -4.78
CA ALA A 79 -13.81 32.72 -3.44
C ALA A 79 -14.84 33.84 -3.23
N GLN A 80 -16.00 33.47 -2.68
CA GLN A 80 -17.11 34.38 -2.35
C GLN A 80 -17.65 34.03 -0.97
N ASN A 81 -18.38 34.95 -0.33
CA ASN A 81 -18.89 34.74 1.02
C ASN A 81 -19.81 33.50 1.17
N ASP A 82 -20.44 33.05 0.09
CA ASP A 82 -21.33 31.89 0.05
C ASP A 82 -20.65 30.58 -0.39
N GLY A 83 -19.35 30.60 -0.68
CA GLY A 83 -18.57 29.41 -1.04
C GLY A 83 -17.56 29.65 -2.17
N ILE A 84 -17.11 28.57 -2.80
CA ILE A 84 -16.17 28.63 -3.92
C ILE A 84 -16.91 28.53 -5.24
N HIS A 85 -16.71 29.51 -6.11
CA HIS A 85 -17.39 29.65 -7.38
C HIS A 85 -16.45 29.18 -8.49
N VAL A 86 -16.81 28.10 -9.18
CA VAL A 86 -16.09 27.55 -10.33
C VAL A 86 -16.89 27.85 -11.60
N LEU A 87 -16.26 28.56 -12.53
CA LEU A 87 -16.81 28.85 -13.85
C LEU A 87 -16.36 27.78 -14.83
N SER A 88 -17.30 27.17 -15.54
CA SER A 88 -17.05 26.04 -16.45
C SER A 88 -17.84 26.15 -17.75
N GLU A 89 -17.56 25.27 -18.70
CA GLU A 89 -18.35 25.14 -19.93
C GLU A 89 -19.82 24.79 -19.64
N SER A 90 -20.72 25.12 -20.57
CA SER A 90 -22.15 24.91 -20.35
C SER A 90 -22.50 23.42 -20.32
N ILE A 91 -23.22 23.02 -19.28
CA ILE A 91 -23.89 21.71 -19.19
C ILE A 91 -25.35 21.83 -19.67
N ALA A 92 -25.91 20.75 -20.21
CA ALA A 92 -27.24 20.75 -20.83
C ALA A 92 -28.37 20.50 -19.84
N SER A 93 -28.10 19.74 -18.78
CA SER A 93 -29.12 19.18 -17.88
C SER A 93 -28.59 19.07 -16.46
N LYS A 94 -29.48 18.63 -15.56
CA LYS A 94 -29.11 18.09 -14.24
C LYS A 94 -28.17 16.89 -14.39
N SER A 95 -27.53 16.54 -13.29
CA SER A 95 -26.75 15.32 -13.14
C SER A 95 -27.60 14.08 -13.40
N LEU A 96 -26.94 12.93 -13.51
CA LEU A 96 -27.60 11.64 -13.65
C LEU A 96 -28.14 11.09 -12.33
N ARG A 97 -28.02 11.82 -11.21
CA ARG A 97 -28.55 11.41 -9.91
C ARG A 97 -30.02 10.98 -10.00
N GLY A 98 -30.32 9.79 -9.49
CA GLY A 98 -31.68 9.21 -9.49
C GLY A 98 -32.24 8.94 -10.88
N SER A 99 -31.38 8.79 -11.90
CA SER A 99 -31.79 8.35 -13.23
C SER A 99 -31.73 6.83 -13.30
N HIS A 100 -32.61 6.24 -14.10
CA HIS A 100 -32.64 4.82 -14.41
C HIS A 100 -32.38 4.63 -15.91
N ILE A 101 -31.56 3.66 -16.27
CA ILE A 101 -31.20 3.33 -17.65
C ILE A 101 -31.30 1.81 -17.78
N ALA A 102 -32.49 1.34 -18.14
CA ALA A 102 -32.74 -0.09 -18.38
C ALA A 102 -32.13 -0.58 -19.70
N ASP A 103 -31.88 0.31 -20.66
CA ASP A 103 -31.27 -0.03 -21.94
C ASP A 103 -29.75 -0.17 -21.81
N GLU A 104 -29.27 -1.41 -21.89
CA GLU A 104 -27.86 -1.74 -21.80
C GLU A 104 -27.01 -1.12 -22.92
N SER A 105 -27.59 -0.81 -24.08
CA SER A 105 -26.88 -0.15 -25.19
C SER A 105 -26.54 1.29 -24.84
N SER A 106 -27.53 2.06 -24.39
CA SER A 106 -27.35 3.41 -23.86
C SER A 106 -26.41 3.41 -22.65
N LEU A 107 -26.56 2.46 -21.73
CA LEU A 107 -25.69 2.36 -20.57
C LEU A 107 -24.24 2.04 -20.94
N SER A 108 -24.03 1.22 -21.96
CA SER A 108 -22.71 0.93 -22.53
C SER A 108 -22.06 2.17 -23.14
N ASP A 109 -22.79 2.93 -23.97
CA ASP A 109 -22.28 4.16 -24.58
C ASP A 109 -21.93 5.24 -23.54
N LEU A 110 -22.71 5.35 -22.47
CA LEU A 110 -22.41 6.22 -21.33
C LEU A 110 -21.16 5.74 -20.61
N THR A 111 -21.08 4.43 -20.32
CA THR A 111 -19.96 3.82 -19.61
C THR A 111 -18.65 4.03 -20.37
N ARG A 112 -18.66 3.83 -21.69
CA ARG A 112 -17.51 4.07 -22.57
C ARG A 112 -17.00 5.50 -22.44
N GLN A 113 -17.88 6.50 -22.46
CA GLN A 113 -17.50 7.91 -22.35
C GLN A 113 -16.90 8.26 -20.97
N VAL A 114 -17.43 7.65 -19.90
CA VAL A 114 -16.87 7.81 -18.55
C VAL A 114 -15.52 7.12 -18.44
N LEU A 115 -15.36 5.93 -19.02
CA LEU A 115 -14.09 5.21 -19.09
C LEU A 115 -13.03 5.95 -19.91
N GLU A 116 -13.39 6.57 -21.03
CA GLU A 116 -12.48 7.41 -21.84
C GLU A 116 -11.97 8.60 -21.00
N ALA A 117 -12.84 9.22 -20.21
CA ALA A 117 -12.45 10.27 -19.29
C ALA A 117 -11.53 9.77 -18.15
N LEU A 118 -11.87 8.64 -17.52
CA LEU A 118 -11.06 8.03 -16.47
C LEU A 118 -9.70 7.60 -17.00
N TYR A 119 -9.63 6.98 -18.17
CA TYR A 119 -8.39 6.62 -18.83
C TYR A 119 -7.50 7.86 -19.06
N HIS A 120 -8.08 8.97 -19.55
CA HIS A 120 -7.34 10.23 -19.73
C HIS A 120 -6.78 10.80 -18.41
N LEU A 121 -7.54 10.72 -17.31
CA LEU A 121 -7.09 11.12 -15.98
C LEU A 121 -5.99 10.18 -15.46
N HIS A 122 -6.18 8.87 -15.59
CA HIS A 122 -5.24 7.84 -15.11
C HIS A 122 -3.90 7.93 -15.85
N GLN A 123 -3.89 8.20 -17.16
CA GLN A 123 -2.67 8.45 -17.95
C GLN A 123 -1.88 9.69 -17.45
N ARG A 124 -2.55 10.64 -16.81
CA ARG A 124 -1.94 11.82 -16.16
C ARG A 124 -1.64 11.61 -14.69
N LYS A 125 -1.77 10.37 -14.20
CA LYS A 125 -1.64 9.98 -12.79
C LYS A 125 -2.63 10.69 -11.86
N ILE A 126 -3.82 11.03 -12.36
CA ILE A 126 -4.88 11.71 -11.60
C ILE A 126 -5.97 10.69 -11.25
N VAL A 127 -6.28 10.56 -9.96
CA VAL A 127 -7.40 9.76 -9.45
C VAL A 127 -8.61 10.68 -9.32
N HIS A 128 -9.78 10.27 -9.82
CA HIS A 128 -11.00 11.07 -9.71
C HIS A 128 -11.54 11.09 -8.28
N GLY A 129 -11.63 9.92 -7.64
CA GLY A 129 -11.92 9.73 -6.21
C GLY A 129 -13.37 10.01 -5.77
N ASP A 130 -14.31 10.21 -6.70
CA ASP A 130 -15.73 10.51 -6.43
C ASP A 130 -16.64 10.24 -7.66
N ILE A 131 -16.44 9.12 -8.36
CA ILE A 131 -17.26 8.77 -9.53
C ILE A 131 -18.63 8.27 -9.08
N ARG A 132 -19.68 9.05 -9.32
CA ARG A 132 -21.08 8.74 -8.98
C ARG A 132 -22.04 9.45 -9.93
N PRO A 133 -23.33 9.05 -10.03
CA PRO A 133 -24.27 9.67 -10.96
C PRO A 133 -24.44 11.19 -10.79
N SER A 134 -24.25 11.72 -9.58
CA SER A 134 -24.28 13.18 -9.30
C SER A 134 -23.10 13.97 -9.88
N ARG A 135 -22.04 13.30 -10.34
CA ARG A 135 -20.85 13.93 -10.97
C ARG A 135 -20.82 13.80 -12.48
N ILE A 136 -21.89 13.25 -13.08
CA ILE A 136 -21.98 12.96 -14.50
C ILE A 136 -23.10 13.80 -15.12
N PHE A 137 -22.79 14.55 -16.19
CA PHE A 137 -23.71 15.49 -16.83
C PHE A 137 -23.72 15.34 -18.36
N PHE A 138 -24.82 15.70 -19.01
CA PHE A 138 -24.84 15.84 -20.46
C PHE A 138 -24.21 17.16 -20.91
N ALA A 139 -23.36 17.09 -21.93
CA ALA A 139 -22.78 18.26 -22.57
C ALA A 139 -23.83 19.05 -23.34
N SER A 140 -23.74 20.38 -23.32
CA SER A 140 -24.64 21.27 -24.08
C SER A 140 -24.33 21.32 -25.57
N THR A 141 -23.08 21.00 -25.95
CA THR A 141 -22.52 21.23 -27.29
C THR A 141 -22.71 20.05 -28.25
N LYS A 142 -22.86 18.82 -27.73
CA LYS A 142 -23.00 17.60 -28.54
C LYS A 142 -24.04 16.66 -27.93
N LEU A 143 -25.05 16.30 -28.71
CA LEU A 143 -26.12 15.39 -28.30
C LEU A 143 -25.53 14.01 -27.94
N GLY A 144 -25.97 13.43 -26.81
CA GLY A 144 -25.48 12.13 -26.33
C GLY A 144 -24.08 12.14 -25.69
N CYS A 145 -23.39 13.30 -25.67
CA CYS A 145 -22.09 13.42 -25.05
C CYS A 145 -22.21 13.64 -23.54
N VAL A 146 -21.44 12.89 -22.76
CA VAL A 146 -21.41 12.94 -21.30
C VAL A 146 -20.08 13.55 -20.84
N LYS A 147 -20.13 14.34 -19.76
CA LYS A 147 -18.97 14.95 -19.10
C LYS A 147 -18.96 14.60 -17.62
N ILE A 148 -17.80 14.15 -17.13
CA ILE A 148 -17.55 13.96 -15.71
C ILE A 148 -16.96 15.24 -15.09
N VAL A 149 -17.30 15.49 -13.84
CA VAL A 149 -16.85 16.66 -13.10
C VAL A 149 -15.81 16.28 -12.06
N TYR A 150 -14.59 16.77 -12.25
CA TYR A 150 -13.48 16.56 -11.35
C TYR A 150 -13.14 17.84 -10.58
N PHE A 151 -13.30 17.81 -9.26
CA PHE A 151 -12.93 18.90 -8.34
C PHE A 151 -11.66 18.59 -7.53
N GLY A 152 -10.95 17.49 -7.81
CA GLY A 152 -9.78 17.08 -7.04
C GLY A 152 -10.05 17.04 -5.54
N ARG A 153 -9.13 17.61 -4.75
CA ARG A 153 -9.26 17.68 -3.28
C ARG A 153 -10.11 18.85 -2.79
N ILE A 154 -10.63 19.71 -3.68
CA ILE A 154 -11.31 20.96 -3.30
C ILE A 154 -12.51 20.71 -2.36
N LEU A 155 -13.34 19.69 -2.64
CA LEU A 155 -14.49 19.38 -1.79
C LEU A 155 -14.10 18.86 -0.40
N GLN A 156 -13.00 18.11 -0.29
CA GLN A 156 -12.46 17.65 1.00
C GLN A 156 -11.94 18.82 1.83
N LEU A 157 -11.24 19.76 1.18
CA LEU A 157 -10.71 20.97 1.82
C LEU A 157 -11.83 21.88 2.36
N LEU A 158 -12.97 21.93 1.67
CA LEU A 158 -14.12 22.74 2.09
C LEU A 158 -14.96 22.08 3.20
N ARG A 159 -14.87 20.75 3.38
CA ARG A 159 -15.67 19.97 4.34
C ARG A 159 -14.89 18.81 4.97
N PRO A 160 -13.91 19.09 5.83
CA PRO A 160 -13.06 18.04 6.41
C PRO A 160 -13.79 17.12 7.41
N SER A 161 -14.97 17.49 7.91
CA SER A 161 -15.69 16.80 9.00
C SER A 161 -16.96 16.04 8.60
N ASP A 162 -17.36 16.06 7.32
CA ASP A 162 -18.54 15.31 6.84
C ASP A 162 -18.11 13.93 6.29
N GLU A 163 -17.75 13.02 7.20
CA GLU A 163 -17.50 11.60 6.90
C GLU A 163 -18.74 10.90 6.30
N ARG A 164 -19.93 11.52 6.39
CA ARG A 164 -21.21 10.97 5.93
C ARG A 164 -21.40 11.02 4.41
N HIS A 165 -20.63 11.83 3.70
CA HIS A 165 -20.72 11.99 2.24
C HIS A 165 -19.55 11.35 1.50
N LEU A 166 -18.53 10.89 2.24
CA LEU A 166 -17.55 9.95 1.72
C LEU A 166 -18.28 8.67 1.35
N HIS A 167 -18.30 8.35 0.06
CA HIS A 167 -18.84 7.08 -0.43
C HIS A 167 -18.27 5.94 0.44
N PRO A 168 -19.10 5.00 0.92
CA PRO A 168 -18.73 4.13 2.04
C PRO A 168 -17.52 3.18 1.79
N GLU A 169 -16.92 3.22 0.61
CA GLU A 169 -15.62 2.60 0.29
C GLU A 169 -14.39 3.42 0.63
N ARG A 170 -14.49 4.72 0.85
CA ARG A 170 -13.36 5.46 1.43
C ARG A 170 -13.07 5.04 2.88
N ALA A 171 -14.05 4.42 3.55
CA ALA A 171 -13.89 3.87 4.89
C ALA A 171 -13.04 2.58 4.92
N ASN A 172 -12.83 1.92 3.78
CA ASN A 172 -12.03 0.70 3.66
C ASN A 172 -10.96 0.87 2.56
N SER A 173 -9.85 1.54 2.87
CA SER A 173 -8.50 1.35 2.27
C SER A 173 -8.38 0.93 0.79
N LEU A 174 -9.18 1.48 -0.12
CA LEU A 174 -9.07 1.21 -1.56
C LEU A 174 -8.33 2.38 -2.22
N ASP A 175 -7.00 2.27 -2.31
CA ASP A 175 -6.11 3.29 -2.88
C ASP A 175 -6.15 3.33 -4.43
N GLY A 176 -6.09 4.54 -5.00
CA GLY A 176 -5.68 4.78 -6.40
C GLY A 176 -6.76 4.64 -7.49
N PHE A 177 -6.32 4.35 -8.72
CA PHE A 177 -7.17 4.23 -9.93
C PHE A 177 -8.19 3.09 -9.85
N ALA A 178 -7.85 2.02 -9.12
CA ALA A 178 -8.77 0.91 -8.89
C ALA A 178 -10.03 1.37 -8.14
N GLY A 179 -9.90 2.35 -7.23
CA GLY A 179 -11.04 2.95 -6.53
C GLY A 179 -12.02 3.64 -7.47
N ASP A 180 -11.53 4.32 -8.51
CA ASP A 180 -12.39 4.95 -9.53
C ASP A 180 -13.20 3.92 -10.31
N LEU A 181 -12.62 2.76 -10.62
CA LEU A 181 -13.27 1.72 -11.42
C LEU A 181 -14.27 0.90 -10.63
N TRP A 182 -14.02 0.72 -9.34
CA TRP A 182 -15.04 0.19 -8.44
C TRP A 182 -16.21 1.17 -8.29
N SER A 183 -15.91 2.44 -8.07
CA SER A 183 -16.93 3.50 -7.99
C SER A 183 -17.74 3.59 -9.29
N LEU A 184 -17.08 3.41 -10.44
CA LEU A 184 -17.74 3.29 -11.74
C LEU A 184 -18.68 2.08 -11.79
N GLY A 185 -18.25 0.91 -11.34
CA GLY A 185 -19.09 -0.30 -11.28
C GLY A 185 -20.36 -0.08 -10.47
N LEU A 186 -20.25 0.54 -9.30
CA LEU A 186 -21.42 0.88 -8.48
C LEU A 186 -22.28 1.98 -9.10
N CYS A 187 -21.67 3.00 -9.71
CA CYS A 187 -22.36 4.06 -10.42
C CYS A 187 -23.22 3.50 -11.56
N ILE A 188 -22.68 2.57 -12.35
CA ILE A 188 -23.40 1.95 -13.47
C ILE A 188 -24.49 1.02 -12.95
N LEU A 189 -24.22 0.28 -11.88
CA LEU A 189 -25.20 -0.59 -11.24
C LEU A 189 -26.37 0.22 -10.65
N GLU A 190 -26.11 1.37 -10.04
CA GLU A 190 -27.14 2.32 -9.57
C GLU A 190 -27.99 2.83 -10.74
N LEU A 191 -27.37 3.20 -11.87
CA LEU A 191 -28.10 3.63 -13.06
C LEU A 191 -28.94 2.51 -13.66
N TYR A 192 -28.44 1.27 -13.67
CA TYR A 192 -29.18 0.12 -14.18
C TYR A 192 -30.36 -0.28 -13.28
N LEU A 193 -30.20 -0.22 -11.95
CA LEU A 193 -31.24 -0.59 -10.99
C LEU A 193 -32.22 0.54 -10.68
N GLY A 194 -31.83 1.80 -10.94
CA GLY A 194 -32.60 3.00 -10.63
C GLY A 194 -32.53 3.41 -9.15
N SER A 195 -31.83 2.63 -8.32
CA SER A 195 -31.57 2.90 -6.92
C SER A 195 -30.18 2.36 -6.51
N PHE A 196 -29.63 2.90 -5.43
CA PHE A 196 -28.32 2.47 -4.94
C PHE A 196 -28.39 1.00 -4.45
N PRO A 197 -27.44 0.13 -4.85
CA PRO A 197 -27.55 -1.33 -4.64
C PRO A 197 -27.34 -1.83 -3.21
N LEU A 198 -27.07 -0.97 -2.21
CA LEU A 198 -26.66 -1.37 -0.86
C LEU A 198 -27.45 -0.62 0.23
N ASP A 199 -28.21 -1.36 1.04
CA ASP A 199 -28.97 -0.83 2.20
C ASP A 199 -28.27 -1.02 3.57
N THR A 200 -27.11 -1.68 3.66
CA THR A 200 -26.39 -1.96 4.93
C THR A 200 -24.86 -1.91 4.81
N GLU A 201 -24.18 -1.67 5.95
CA GLU A 201 -22.73 -1.45 6.08
C GLU A 201 -21.83 -2.37 5.24
N ILE A 202 -20.87 -1.77 4.55
CA ILE A 202 -19.99 -2.35 3.50
C ILE A 202 -19.09 -3.51 3.96
N SER A 203 -18.91 -3.70 5.27
CA SER A 203 -17.95 -4.65 5.83
C SER A 203 -18.30 -6.13 5.62
N ALA A 204 -19.50 -6.47 5.14
CA ALA A 204 -19.99 -7.86 5.02
C ALA A 204 -20.44 -8.28 3.61
N LEU A 205 -19.96 -7.61 2.54
CA LEU A 205 -20.36 -7.95 1.17
C LEU A 205 -20.00 -9.40 0.81
N LYS A 206 -20.99 -10.27 0.56
CA LYS A 206 -20.85 -11.39 -0.38
C LYS A 206 -21.45 -10.92 -1.71
N LEU A 207 -20.71 -11.02 -2.82
CA LEU A 207 -21.20 -10.73 -4.17
C LEU A 207 -22.50 -11.50 -4.50
N SER A 208 -22.77 -12.60 -3.80
CA SER A 208 -24.02 -13.37 -3.89
C SER A 208 -25.28 -12.64 -3.42
N HIS A 209 -25.16 -11.45 -2.82
CA HIS A 209 -26.29 -10.62 -2.38
C HIS A 209 -26.53 -9.38 -3.26
N ILE A 210 -25.71 -9.15 -4.29
CA ILE A 210 -26.04 -8.15 -5.32
C ILE A 210 -27.35 -8.63 -5.95
N CYS A 211 -28.34 -7.74 -5.97
CA CYS A 211 -29.71 -7.97 -6.39
C CYS A 211 -29.83 -8.82 -7.67
N ASP A 212 -30.98 -9.48 -7.84
CA ASP A 212 -31.30 -10.40 -8.92
C ASP A 212 -31.08 -9.78 -10.33
N LEU A 213 -29.84 -9.83 -10.83
CA LEU A 213 -29.42 -9.45 -12.19
C LEU A 213 -29.84 -10.52 -13.22
N SER A 214 -30.92 -11.26 -12.96
CA SER A 214 -31.42 -12.30 -13.87
C SER A 214 -31.87 -11.74 -15.23
N THR A 215 -32.27 -10.46 -15.27
CA THR A 215 -32.66 -9.75 -16.50
C THR A 215 -31.51 -9.15 -17.29
N ALA A 216 -30.32 -9.03 -16.69
CA ALA A 216 -29.14 -8.46 -17.33
C ALA A 216 -28.45 -9.44 -18.29
N SER A 217 -27.81 -8.91 -19.33
CA SER A 217 -26.97 -9.70 -20.24
C SER A 217 -25.78 -10.34 -19.52
N ALA A 218 -25.21 -11.39 -20.13
CA ALA A 218 -24.01 -12.02 -19.60
C ALA A 218 -22.83 -11.04 -19.60
N GLU A 219 -22.73 -10.22 -20.66
CA GLU A 219 -21.71 -9.22 -20.87
C GLU A 219 -21.79 -8.09 -19.85
N PHE A 220 -22.99 -7.60 -19.53
CA PHE A 220 -23.16 -6.59 -18.49
C PHE A 220 -22.79 -7.14 -17.11
N ARG A 221 -23.21 -8.36 -16.77
CA ARG A 221 -22.85 -9.00 -15.50
C ARG A 221 -21.34 -9.22 -15.38
N ASP A 222 -20.68 -9.62 -16.46
CA ASP A 222 -19.23 -9.77 -16.50
C ASP A 222 -18.51 -8.43 -16.36
N PHE A 223 -19.01 -7.38 -17.02
CA PHE A 223 -18.46 -6.03 -16.88
C PHE A 223 -18.54 -5.52 -15.43
N ILE A 224 -19.69 -5.71 -14.77
CA ILE A 224 -19.88 -5.34 -13.37
C ILE A 224 -18.99 -6.19 -12.46
N SER A 225 -18.82 -7.49 -12.74
CA SER A 225 -17.87 -8.37 -12.04
C SER A 225 -16.42 -7.89 -12.15
N CYS A 226 -16.00 -7.44 -13.34
CA CYS A 226 -14.66 -6.89 -13.56
C CYS A 226 -14.42 -5.58 -12.79
N CYS A 227 -15.43 -4.70 -12.75
CA CYS A 227 -15.38 -3.45 -11.98
C CYS A 227 -15.38 -3.70 -10.46
N LEU A 228 -16.25 -4.61 -9.99
CA LEU A 228 -16.47 -4.93 -8.58
C LEU A 228 -15.61 -6.11 -8.10
N GLN A 229 -14.47 -6.32 -8.74
CA GLN A 229 -13.47 -7.29 -8.29
C GLN A 229 -12.89 -6.83 -6.96
N LYS A 230 -13.09 -7.64 -5.91
CA LYS A 230 -12.67 -7.31 -4.53
C LYS A 230 -11.16 -7.20 -4.39
N ASP A 231 -10.45 -8.05 -5.11
CA ASP A 231 -9.00 -7.99 -5.19
C ASP A 231 -8.58 -6.84 -6.11
N MET A 232 -8.03 -5.77 -5.54
CA MET A 232 -7.60 -4.58 -6.28
C MET A 232 -6.62 -4.92 -7.41
N ALA A 233 -5.75 -5.92 -7.21
CA ALA A 233 -4.75 -6.32 -8.20
C ALA A 233 -5.33 -7.08 -9.38
N LYS A 234 -6.56 -7.60 -9.25
CA LYS A 234 -7.30 -8.31 -10.33
C LYS A 234 -8.37 -7.44 -10.96
N ARG A 235 -8.59 -6.24 -10.43
CA ARG A 235 -9.56 -5.30 -10.98
C ARG A 235 -9.03 -4.75 -12.29
N TRP A 236 -9.86 -4.79 -13.32
CA TRP A 236 -9.47 -4.32 -14.62
C TRP A 236 -9.19 -2.82 -14.59
N THR A 237 -8.24 -2.35 -15.39
CA THR A 237 -7.94 -0.92 -15.59
C THR A 237 -8.97 -0.26 -16.51
N ALA A 238 -9.00 1.08 -16.56
CA ALA A 238 -9.87 1.81 -17.48
C ALA A 238 -9.62 1.40 -18.94
N GLU A 239 -8.36 1.16 -19.29
CA GLU A 239 -7.94 0.69 -20.62
C GLU A 239 -8.45 -0.70 -20.94
N GLN A 240 -8.33 -1.64 -20.00
CA GLN A 240 -8.85 -3.00 -20.16
C GLN A 240 -10.37 -2.99 -20.30
N LEU A 241 -11.08 -2.20 -19.50
CA LEU A 241 -12.53 -2.07 -19.55
C LEU A 241 -13.03 -1.41 -20.85
N LEU A 242 -12.27 -0.50 -21.45
CA LEU A 242 -12.60 0.05 -22.79
C LEU A 242 -12.62 -1.02 -23.89
N HIS A 243 -11.90 -2.12 -23.70
CA HIS A 243 -11.87 -3.25 -24.62
C HIS A 243 -12.82 -4.39 -24.19
N HIS A 244 -13.65 -4.18 -23.16
CA HIS A 244 -14.57 -5.19 -22.68
C HIS A 244 -15.73 -5.43 -23.67
N PRO A 245 -16.21 -6.68 -23.86
CA PRO A 245 -17.31 -7.00 -24.77
C PRO A 245 -18.57 -6.15 -24.59
N PHE A 246 -18.98 -5.88 -23.35
CA PHE A 246 -20.10 -4.96 -23.04
C PHE A 246 -19.96 -3.57 -23.71
N ILE A 247 -18.72 -3.05 -23.80
CA ILE A 247 -18.40 -1.76 -24.44
C ILE A 247 -18.31 -1.88 -25.95
N LEU A 248 -17.75 -2.98 -26.46
CA LEU A 248 -17.50 -3.17 -27.89
C LEU A 248 -18.76 -3.57 -28.68
N GLN A 249 -19.61 -4.42 -28.11
CA GLN A 249 -20.78 -5.01 -28.78
C GLN A 249 -21.89 -4.00 -29.06
N ASN A 250 -21.99 -2.92 -28.27
CA ASN A 250 -23.10 -1.96 -28.32
C ASN A 250 -22.75 -0.62 -29.00
N SER A 251 -21.60 -0.53 -29.70
CA SER A 251 -21.10 0.72 -30.29
C SER A 251 -21.86 1.24 -31.53
N THR A 252 -23.04 0.70 -31.84
CA THR A 252 -23.92 1.22 -32.90
C THR A 252 -24.84 2.32 -32.35
N GLY A 253 -24.38 3.57 -32.45
CA GLY A 253 -25.08 4.84 -32.19
C GLY A 253 -26.47 4.77 -31.54
N SER A 254 -26.51 4.69 -30.21
CA SER A 254 -27.73 4.87 -29.40
C SER A 254 -28.06 6.35 -29.19
N ASN A 255 -29.35 6.73 -29.13
CA ASN A 255 -29.80 8.10 -28.89
C ASN A 255 -30.02 8.35 -27.39
N LEU A 256 -28.93 8.23 -26.62
CA LEU A 256 -28.81 8.40 -25.17
C LEU A 256 -29.70 9.49 -24.53
N ARG A 257 -29.88 10.65 -25.19
CA ARG A 257 -30.66 11.78 -24.64
C ARG A 257 -32.17 11.64 -24.86
N GLY A 258 -32.60 10.94 -25.91
CA GLY A 258 -34.00 10.70 -26.22
C GLY A 258 -34.64 9.75 -25.22
N ASP A 259 -33.97 8.63 -24.95
CA ASP A 259 -34.47 7.56 -24.07
C ASP A 259 -34.61 8.02 -22.61
N LEU A 260 -33.65 8.84 -22.13
CA LEU A 260 -33.66 9.43 -20.78
C LEU A 260 -34.69 10.56 -20.59
N MET A 261 -35.10 11.25 -21.67
CA MET A 261 -36.15 12.26 -21.60
C MET A 261 -37.54 11.60 -21.56
N GLU A 262 -37.73 10.46 -22.22
CA GLU A 262 -39.01 9.76 -22.30
C GLU A 262 -39.44 9.12 -20.96
N GLU A 263 -38.49 8.57 -20.18
CA GLU A 263 -38.76 8.04 -18.83
C GLU A 263 -39.07 9.13 -17.79
N LYS A 264 -38.42 10.31 -17.86
CA LYS A 264 -38.69 11.42 -16.92
C LYS A 264 -40.06 12.07 -17.13
N THR A 265 -40.61 12.04 -18.34
CA THR A 265 -41.99 12.49 -18.60
C THR A 265 -43.07 11.56 -18.04
N LYS A 266 -42.75 10.29 -17.75
CA LYS A 266 -43.72 9.36 -17.13
C LYS A 266 -43.86 9.54 -15.61
N LEU A 267 -42.90 10.21 -14.96
CA LEU A 267 -42.87 10.42 -13.50
C LEU A 267 -43.32 11.82 -13.05
N GLN A 268 -43.81 12.66 -13.97
CA GLN A 268 -44.38 13.98 -13.63
C GLN A 268 -45.82 14.11 -14.15
N GLN A 269 -46.75 13.38 -13.53
CA GLN A 269 -48.14 13.84 -13.42
C GLN A 269 -48.56 13.84 -11.95
N PRO A 270 -49.15 14.93 -11.43
CA PRO A 270 -49.66 14.97 -10.08
C PRO A 270 -51.11 14.49 -10.06
N PHE A 271 -51.43 13.46 -9.29
CA PHE A 271 -52.81 13.22 -8.88
C PHE A 271 -52.93 13.06 -7.37
N LEU A 272 -53.82 13.90 -6.85
CA LEU A 272 -54.22 14.10 -5.47
C LEU A 272 -55.14 12.98 -4.96
N SER A 273 -55.15 12.88 -3.62
CA SER A 273 -56.27 12.54 -2.74
C SER A 273 -56.84 11.11 -2.71
N SER A 274 -56.55 10.45 -1.57
CA SER A 274 -57.48 9.83 -0.62
C SER A 274 -58.70 9.00 -1.08
N SER A 275 -58.72 7.79 -0.52
CA SER A 275 -59.84 7.09 0.15
C SER A 275 -60.93 6.36 -0.65
N SER A 276 -61.26 5.19 -0.09
CA SER A 276 -62.52 4.44 -0.12
C SER A 276 -62.77 3.42 -1.25
N SER A 277 -62.70 2.14 -0.83
CA SER A 277 -63.66 1.02 -0.98
C SER A 277 -64.49 0.77 -2.26
N PHE A 278 -64.72 -0.53 -2.48
CA PHE A 278 -65.62 -1.25 -3.41
C PHE A 278 -65.02 -1.66 -4.77
N SER A 279 -65.36 -2.80 -5.38
CA SER A 279 -65.75 -4.15 -4.94
C SER A 279 -65.86 -5.01 -6.21
N SER A 280 -65.62 -6.32 -6.07
CA SER A 280 -66.17 -7.44 -6.89
C SER A 280 -65.83 -7.49 -8.39
N SER A 281 -65.74 -8.62 -9.09
CA SER A 281 -65.64 -10.06 -8.83
C SER A 281 -65.65 -10.75 -10.21
N MET A 282 -65.32 -12.05 -10.21
CA MET A 282 -65.58 -13.06 -11.25
C MET A 282 -64.61 -13.10 -12.44
N THR A 283 -64.09 -14.23 -12.93
CA THR A 283 -64.18 -15.70 -12.70
C THR A 283 -63.14 -16.29 -13.70
N SER A 284 -62.61 -17.52 -13.69
CA SER A 284 -62.69 -18.76 -12.91
C SER A 284 -61.69 -19.76 -13.54
N LYS A 285 -61.47 -20.87 -12.83
CA LYS A 285 -60.78 -22.14 -13.17
C LYS A 285 -59.30 -22.19 -12.75
N GLY A 286 -58.86 -23.06 -11.84
CA GLY A 286 -59.55 -24.11 -11.09
C GLY A 286 -58.55 -25.19 -10.64
N ILE A 287 -58.38 -25.30 -9.32
CA ILE A 287 -58.31 -26.55 -8.50
C ILE A 287 -57.18 -27.56 -8.81
N LYS A 288 -56.25 -27.76 -7.84
CA LYS A 288 -56.32 -28.87 -6.86
C LYS A 288 -55.29 -28.72 -5.72
N LEU A 289 -55.81 -28.76 -4.49
CA LEU A 289 -55.12 -28.93 -3.20
C LEU A 289 -54.85 -30.41 -2.92
N SER A 290 -53.83 -30.71 -2.10
CA SER A 290 -54.03 -31.40 -0.81
C SER A 290 -52.71 -31.56 -0.03
N GLU A 291 -52.70 -31.02 1.19
CA GLU A 291 -51.87 -31.44 2.33
C GLU A 291 -52.28 -32.84 2.82
N SER A 292 -51.38 -33.55 3.53
CA SER A 292 -51.71 -34.31 4.75
C SER A 292 -50.45 -34.62 5.55
N ALA A 293 -50.59 -34.53 6.87
CA ALA A 293 -49.56 -34.72 7.89
C ALA A 293 -49.71 -36.06 8.65
N LEU A 294 -48.68 -36.35 9.47
CA LEU A 294 -48.64 -37.23 10.67
C LEU A 294 -48.72 -38.75 10.44
N GLN A 295 -47.80 -39.53 11.04
CA GLN A 295 -47.92 -40.03 12.43
C GLN A 295 -46.71 -40.87 12.88
N LEU A 296 -46.45 -40.81 14.19
CA LEU A 296 -45.42 -41.47 15.00
C LEU A 296 -45.53 -43.01 15.04
N SER A 297 -44.42 -43.71 15.37
CA SER A 297 -44.23 -44.35 16.71
C SER A 297 -43.15 -45.45 16.77
N LEU A 298 -42.33 -45.32 17.83
CA LEU A 298 -41.84 -46.35 18.77
C LEU A 298 -40.65 -47.29 18.43
N GLU A 299 -39.57 -47.01 19.15
CA GLU A 299 -38.47 -47.83 19.70
C GLU A 299 -38.94 -49.16 20.39
N PRO A 300 -38.07 -50.15 20.73
CA PRO A 300 -36.96 -49.96 21.71
C PRO A 300 -35.68 -50.84 21.65
N GLU A 301 -34.67 -50.36 22.41
CA GLU A 301 -33.68 -51.10 23.26
C GLU A 301 -32.56 -51.95 22.59
N ASN A 302 -31.31 -52.06 23.09
CA ASN A 302 -30.64 -51.65 24.33
C ASN A 302 -29.10 -51.79 24.22
N HIS A 303 -28.40 -51.22 25.22
CA HIS A 303 -27.04 -51.56 25.73
C HIS A 303 -25.79 -51.05 24.98
N GLN A 304 -24.74 -50.52 25.62
CA GLN A 304 -24.46 -50.11 27.01
C GLN A 304 -23.09 -49.37 27.02
N ASN A 305 -22.94 -48.45 27.98
CA ASN A 305 -21.71 -48.04 28.68
C ASN A 305 -20.58 -47.34 27.87
N GLY A 306 -19.99 -46.23 28.31
CA GLY A 306 -20.11 -45.52 29.58
C GLY A 306 -18.75 -44.93 29.99
N LYS A 307 -18.78 -43.65 30.40
CA LYS A 307 -17.94 -42.95 31.39
C LYS A 307 -16.43 -42.74 31.12
N ILE A 308 -15.97 -41.48 31.06
CA ILE A 308 -15.59 -40.53 32.14
C ILE A 308 -14.29 -40.94 32.84
N GLU A 309 -13.28 -40.06 32.84
CA GLU A 309 -12.55 -39.56 34.03
C GLU A 309 -11.54 -38.47 33.61
N VAL A 310 -11.58 -37.27 34.16
CA VAL A 310 -11.05 -36.75 35.45
C VAL A 310 -9.52 -36.53 35.41
N THR A 311 -9.18 -35.26 35.62
CA THR A 311 -7.84 -34.69 35.81
C THR A 311 -7.27 -34.98 37.19
N ALA A 312 -5.96 -35.23 37.26
CA ALA A 312 -5.13 -34.93 38.43
C ALA A 312 -3.70 -34.57 37.99
N ALA A 313 -3.14 -33.53 38.60
CA ALA A 313 -1.79 -33.02 38.41
C ALA A 313 -0.86 -33.58 39.49
N VAL A 314 0.37 -33.99 39.17
CA VAL A 314 1.52 -33.96 40.08
C VAL A 314 2.83 -33.81 39.27
N ASP A 315 3.75 -33.16 39.97
CA ASP A 315 5.03 -32.52 39.71
C ASP A 315 6.27 -33.43 39.47
N GLU A 316 7.38 -32.74 39.14
CA GLU A 316 8.81 -33.09 39.36
C GLU A 316 9.62 -34.02 38.41
N GLY A 317 10.80 -33.52 37.98
CA GLY A 317 12.08 -34.24 38.22
C GLY A 317 12.99 -34.66 37.04
N LYS A 318 13.94 -33.80 36.67
CA LYS A 318 15.38 -34.03 36.31
C LYS A 318 15.85 -35.16 35.32
N SER A 319 16.73 -34.69 34.41
CA SER A 319 18.04 -35.26 33.99
C SER A 319 18.18 -36.26 32.80
N ALA A 320 18.99 -35.81 31.82
CA ALA A 320 20.08 -36.46 31.06
C ALA A 320 19.94 -37.82 30.32
N GLN A 321 20.45 -37.79 29.08
CA GLN A 321 21.10 -38.83 28.24
C GLN A 321 20.29 -39.66 27.20
N LYS A 322 20.67 -39.40 25.92
CA LYS A 322 20.78 -40.24 24.71
C LYS A 322 20.16 -41.66 24.71
N ASN A 323 19.21 -41.92 23.79
CA ASN A 323 19.39 -42.58 22.47
C ASN A 323 18.14 -43.39 21.99
N ILE A 324 17.95 -43.37 20.66
CA ILE A 324 17.18 -44.30 19.77
C ILE A 324 15.67 -44.08 19.58
N GLY A 325 15.30 -43.75 18.32
CA GLY A 325 14.26 -44.44 17.56
C GLY A 325 12.79 -44.00 17.69
N SER A 326 12.23 -43.55 16.56
CA SER A 326 10.81 -43.60 16.17
C SER A 326 9.81 -42.60 16.76
N ASN A 327 8.97 -42.05 15.87
CA ASN A 327 7.65 -41.45 16.07
C ASN A 327 7.44 -40.57 17.31
N LYS A 328 7.70 -39.26 17.16
CA LYS A 328 7.00 -38.23 17.94
C LYS A 328 6.38 -37.18 17.01
N ARG A 329 5.06 -37.33 16.84
CA ARG A 329 4.14 -36.29 16.40
C ARG A 329 4.21 -35.12 17.39
N ARG A 330 4.46 -33.90 16.90
CA ARG A 330 4.12 -32.69 17.64
C ARG A 330 2.58 -32.57 17.66
N PRO A 331 1.94 -32.33 18.81
CA PRO A 331 0.52 -31.97 18.84
C PRO A 331 0.35 -30.64 18.09
N GLY A 332 -0.49 -30.66 17.07
CA GLY A 332 -0.97 -29.44 16.42
C GLY A 332 -1.77 -28.63 17.44
N GLU A 333 -1.56 -27.33 17.41
CA GLU A 333 -2.42 -26.37 18.08
C GLU A 333 -3.87 -26.63 17.67
N PHE A 334 -4.68 -26.88 18.69
CA PHE A 334 -6.12 -26.95 18.55
C PHE A 334 -6.62 -25.60 18.04
N LYS A 335 -7.14 -25.59 16.80
CA LYS A 335 -8.22 -24.70 16.40
C LYS A 335 -9.35 -24.85 17.42
N ARG A 336 -9.48 -23.91 18.35
CA ARG A 336 -10.75 -23.63 19.00
C ARG A 336 -11.42 -22.50 18.24
N SER A 337 -12.60 -22.82 17.74
CA SER A 337 -13.64 -21.94 17.26
C SER A 337 -13.79 -20.72 18.16
N ILE A 338 -13.53 -19.54 17.62
CA ILE A 338 -14.02 -18.28 18.16
C ILE A 338 -15.50 -18.21 17.78
N SER A 339 -16.34 -18.78 18.64
CA SER A 339 -17.75 -18.46 18.73
C SER A 339 -18.09 -18.54 20.21
N ASP A 340 -18.51 -17.40 20.74
CA ASP A 340 -18.96 -17.15 22.12
C ASP A 340 -17.89 -17.05 23.20
N GLN A 341 -17.09 -15.97 23.13
CA GLN A 341 -16.66 -15.18 24.29
C GLN A 341 -16.09 -13.79 23.88
N SER A 342 -16.84 -13.01 23.09
CA SER A 342 -16.55 -11.59 22.83
C SER A 342 -17.81 -10.70 22.91
N LEU A 343 -18.55 -10.84 24.01
CA LEU A 343 -19.72 -9.99 24.26
C LEU A 343 -19.77 -9.49 25.70
N LEU A 344 -18.66 -8.92 26.19
CA LEU A 344 -18.60 -7.97 27.32
C LEU A 344 -17.16 -7.46 27.42
N VAL A 345 -17.00 -6.13 27.54
CA VAL A 345 -15.75 -5.35 27.52
C VAL A 345 -15.24 -4.93 26.12
N GLN A 346 -16.11 -4.31 25.34
CA GLN A 346 -15.74 -3.22 24.42
C GLN A 346 -16.97 -2.34 24.11
N ARG A 347 -17.37 -1.54 25.11
CA ARG A 347 -18.27 -0.37 24.95
C ARG A 347 -18.18 0.46 26.23
N CYS A 348 -17.09 1.20 26.41
CA CYS A 348 -16.97 2.39 27.28
C CYS A 348 -15.52 2.92 27.29
N ALA A 349 -15.10 3.67 26.27
CA ALA A 349 -13.99 4.64 26.37
C ALA A 349 -13.84 5.46 25.07
N LYS A 350 -14.81 6.32 24.75
CA LYS A 350 -14.64 7.57 23.97
C LYS A 350 -16.02 8.24 23.82
N ARG A 351 -16.46 8.90 24.89
CA ARG A 351 -17.50 9.97 24.88
C ARG A 351 -17.61 10.53 26.30
N LYS A 352 -16.74 11.49 26.64
CA LYS A 352 -16.94 12.49 27.71
C LYS A 352 -15.82 13.55 27.69
N ARG A 353 -15.93 14.48 26.73
CA ARG A 353 -15.54 15.89 26.85
C ARG A 353 -16.34 16.63 25.78
N LEU A 354 -16.88 17.81 26.13
CA LEU A 354 -17.90 18.61 25.42
C LEU A 354 -19.38 18.25 25.66
N LYS A 355 -19.85 18.50 26.89
CA LYS A 355 -21.18 19.11 27.14
C LYS A 355 -21.24 19.65 28.57
N ALA A 356 -20.69 20.84 28.79
CA ALA A 356 -20.94 21.68 29.96
C ALA A 356 -20.47 23.12 29.68
N LYS A 357 -21.15 23.81 28.77
CA LYS A 357 -21.22 25.28 28.74
C LYS A 357 -22.43 25.68 27.88
N ALA A 358 -23.19 26.65 28.38
CA ALA A 358 -24.43 27.24 27.87
C ALA A 358 -25.72 26.47 28.20
N ASP A 359 -26.29 26.78 29.38
CA ASP A 359 -27.62 27.40 29.46
C ASP A 359 -27.91 27.76 30.93
N LEU A 360 -27.50 28.96 31.35
CA LEU A 360 -28.05 29.60 32.54
C LEU A 360 -27.98 31.13 32.38
N TYR A 361 -28.92 31.69 31.60
CA TYR A 361 -29.40 33.06 31.76
C TYR A 361 -30.84 33.17 31.25
N ALA A 362 -31.78 33.40 32.17
CA ALA A 362 -32.97 34.22 31.95
C ALA A 362 -33.53 34.72 33.31
N MET A 363 -33.05 35.91 33.71
CA MET A 363 -33.69 37.07 34.38
C MET A 363 -34.49 36.90 35.72
N PRO A 364 -34.96 38.00 36.37
CA PRO A 364 -34.21 39.00 37.14
C PRO A 364 -34.81 39.26 38.55
N LYS A 365 -34.07 39.90 39.46
CA LYS A 365 -34.63 40.90 40.41
C LYS A 365 -33.55 41.76 41.05
N GLU A 366 -33.91 43.02 41.19
CA GLU A 366 -33.11 44.23 41.42
C GLU A 366 -32.70 44.46 42.89
N LEU A 367 -31.92 45.55 43.06
CA LEU A 367 -31.55 46.30 44.28
C LEU A 367 -30.31 45.74 45.02
N GLY A 368 -29.21 46.46 45.22
CA GLY A 368 -28.87 47.85 44.97
C GLY A 368 -27.65 48.22 45.83
N VAL A 369 -26.78 49.06 45.27
CA VAL A 369 -25.99 50.08 46.00
C VAL A 369 -24.88 49.59 46.97
N THR A 370 -23.69 49.44 46.39
CA THR A 370 -22.41 50.10 46.70
C THR A 370 -21.95 50.47 48.12
N TYR A 371 -20.61 50.30 48.26
CA TYR A 371 -19.63 51.09 49.03
C TYR A 371 -19.56 50.91 50.55
N LYS A 372 -18.41 50.41 51.03
CA LYS A 372 -17.40 51.13 51.84
C LYS A 372 -16.36 50.15 52.41
N ASN A 373 -15.06 50.40 52.20
CA ASN A 373 -14.11 50.97 53.18
C ASN A 373 -13.91 50.03 54.40
N ASN A 374 -12.73 49.79 54.96
CA ASN A 374 -11.42 50.43 54.87
C ASN A 374 -10.51 49.63 55.83
N ALA A 375 -9.19 49.80 55.65
CA ALA A 375 -8.20 49.94 56.74
C ALA A 375 -7.91 48.68 57.59
N SER A 376 -6.73 48.44 58.13
CA SER A 376 -5.44 49.13 58.19
C SER A 376 -4.53 48.30 59.11
N ASP A 377 -3.21 48.47 58.96
CA ASP A 377 -2.18 48.49 60.01
C ASP A 377 -1.88 47.16 60.78
N LYS A 378 -0.69 46.55 60.68
CA LYS A 378 0.72 46.94 60.99
C LYS A 378 1.18 46.29 62.31
N LYS A 379 2.36 45.62 62.23
CA LYS A 379 3.38 45.36 63.28
C LYS A 379 2.95 44.42 64.43
N GLU A 380 3.78 43.59 65.05
CA GLU A 380 5.23 43.32 65.07
C GLU A 380 5.43 41.96 65.79
N GLU A 381 6.47 41.21 65.39
CA GLU A 381 7.32 40.25 66.14
C GLU A 381 6.79 39.44 67.36
N ARG A 382 6.79 38.09 67.26
CA ARG A 382 7.79 37.16 67.86
C ARG A 382 7.35 35.68 67.81
N ILE A 383 8.24 34.86 67.26
CA ILE A 383 8.62 33.46 67.61
C ILE A 383 7.53 32.51 68.11
N GLY A 384 7.26 31.47 67.31
CA GLY A 384 6.64 30.21 67.73
C GLY A 384 6.53 29.25 66.54
N ASP A 385 7.02 28.02 66.72
CA ASP A 385 6.86 26.86 65.82
C ASP A 385 5.49 26.81 65.14
N TYR A 386 5.43 26.44 63.85
CA TYR A 386 4.52 25.40 63.36
C TYR A 386 4.98 24.90 61.99
N SER A 387 4.86 23.58 61.87
CA SER A 387 5.26 22.68 60.82
C SER A 387 4.35 22.69 59.59
N SER A 388 4.88 22.16 58.49
CA SER A 388 4.21 21.28 57.50
C SER A 388 2.85 21.74 56.97
N THR A 389 2.81 22.30 55.77
CA THR A 389 1.71 22.15 54.79
C THR A 389 2.11 22.86 53.49
N GLU A 390 3.02 22.24 52.75
CA GLU A 390 3.27 22.51 51.32
C GLU A 390 4.23 21.45 50.73
N SER A 391 4.96 20.73 51.60
CA SER A 391 5.68 19.48 51.24
C SER A 391 4.74 18.28 51.05
N GLU A 392 3.63 18.22 51.79
CA GLU A 392 2.71 17.05 51.74
C GLU A 392 1.80 17.05 50.50
N GLU A 393 1.54 18.19 49.86
CA GLU A 393 0.66 18.24 48.68
C GLU A 393 1.40 17.90 47.36
N LEU A 394 2.73 18.10 47.32
CA LEU A 394 3.59 17.62 46.23
C LEU A 394 3.95 16.14 46.41
N GLU A 395 4.15 15.68 47.64
CA GLU A 395 4.36 14.26 47.97
C GLU A 395 3.07 13.45 47.70
N PHE A 396 1.90 14.00 48.03
CA PHE A 396 0.59 13.40 47.69
C PHE A 396 0.30 13.38 46.17
N ARG A 397 0.85 14.31 45.37
CA ARG A 397 0.69 14.30 43.90
C ARG A 397 1.65 13.36 43.18
N LEU A 398 2.83 13.10 43.75
CA LEU A 398 3.76 12.08 43.28
C LEU A 398 3.30 10.67 43.71
N GLU A 399 2.76 10.51 44.93
CA GLU A 399 2.19 9.24 45.39
C GLU A 399 0.90 8.87 44.65
N ASN A 400 0.05 9.83 44.27
CA ASN A 400 -1.18 9.53 43.53
C ASN A 400 -0.99 9.22 42.03
N ARG A 401 0.19 9.51 41.44
CA ARG A 401 0.58 8.90 40.13
C ARG A 401 1.18 7.51 40.29
N MET A 402 1.60 7.12 41.51
CA MET A 402 2.09 5.77 41.82
C MET A 402 0.99 4.80 42.27
N HIS A 403 -0.18 5.27 42.72
CA HIS A 403 -1.30 4.41 43.12
C HIS A 403 -2.07 3.72 41.96
N PHE A 404 -1.77 4.03 40.69
CA PHE A 404 -2.31 3.28 39.54
C PHE A 404 -1.51 2.00 39.22
N LEU A 405 -0.56 1.62 40.09
CA LEU A 405 0.18 0.36 40.05
C LEU A 405 -0.10 -0.56 41.25
N GLU A 406 -1.20 -0.40 41.97
CA GLU A 406 -1.68 -1.42 42.92
C GLU A 406 -2.51 -2.51 42.23
N GLY A 407 -1.87 -3.15 41.26
CA GLY A 407 -2.07 -4.53 40.82
C GLY A 407 -0.75 -5.31 40.96
N ALA A 408 -0.02 -5.02 42.04
CA ALA A 408 1.43 -5.28 42.16
C ALA A 408 1.81 -6.70 42.57
N GLU A 409 0.87 -7.60 42.90
CA GLU A 409 1.23 -8.98 43.25
C GLU A 409 1.30 -9.91 42.03
N ASP A 410 0.40 -9.77 41.04
CA ASP A 410 0.46 -10.57 39.81
C ASP A 410 1.52 -10.05 38.83
N SER A 411 1.77 -8.74 38.79
CA SER A 411 2.84 -8.12 37.98
C SER A 411 4.24 -8.50 38.47
N ARG A 412 4.42 -8.67 39.79
CA ARG A 412 5.68 -9.18 40.37
C ARG A 412 5.89 -10.66 40.07
N ARG A 413 4.84 -11.47 40.01
CA ARG A 413 4.93 -12.90 39.65
C ARG A 413 5.24 -13.12 38.17
N ILE A 414 4.76 -12.25 37.27
CA ILE A 414 5.11 -12.29 35.83
C ILE A 414 6.56 -11.82 35.61
N MET A 415 7.06 -10.87 36.42
CA MET A 415 8.42 -10.32 36.33
C MET A 415 9.48 -11.13 37.12
N GLN A 416 9.08 -12.04 38.01
CA GLN A 416 9.97 -12.97 38.73
C GLN A 416 10.18 -14.30 37.99
N GLY A 417 9.54 -14.49 36.83
CA GLY A 417 9.64 -15.71 36.02
C GLY A 417 10.86 -15.75 35.08
N ALA A 418 12.06 -15.46 35.60
CA ALA A 418 13.37 -15.97 35.14
C ALA A 418 14.47 -15.09 35.75
N ASP A 419 15.46 -15.72 36.40
CA ASP A 419 16.76 -15.15 36.78
C ASP A 419 17.44 -14.49 35.56
N PHE A 420 17.06 -13.25 35.25
CA PHE A 420 17.80 -12.41 34.33
C PHE A 420 18.75 -11.55 35.14
N ASP A 421 20.01 -11.99 35.20
CA ASP A 421 21.08 -11.17 35.76
C ASP A 421 21.39 -10.03 34.78
N PHE A 422 20.96 -8.82 35.12
CA PHE A 422 21.22 -7.62 34.34
C PHE A 422 22.70 -7.28 34.24
N GLU A 423 23.51 -7.69 35.22
CA GLU A 423 24.96 -7.53 35.15
C GLU A 423 25.59 -8.42 34.08
N SER A 424 24.90 -9.47 33.63
CA SER A 424 25.37 -10.36 32.57
C SER A 424 25.29 -9.77 31.15
N LEU A 425 24.58 -8.65 30.93
CA LEU A 425 24.55 -8.01 29.62
C LEU A 425 25.89 -7.31 29.33
N PRO A 426 26.48 -7.51 28.14
CA PRO A 426 27.62 -6.71 27.69
C PRO A 426 27.29 -5.21 27.72
N GLU A 427 28.29 -4.39 28.01
CA GLU A 427 28.10 -2.95 28.19
C GLU A 427 27.48 -2.26 26.96
N HIS A 428 27.94 -2.60 25.76
CA HIS A 428 27.39 -2.06 24.50
C HIS A 428 25.90 -2.41 24.32
N VAL A 429 25.47 -3.63 24.69
CA VAL A 429 24.05 -4.04 24.65
C VAL A 429 23.24 -3.24 25.67
N ARG A 430 23.79 -2.98 26.86
CA ARG A 430 23.15 -2.17 27.90
C ARG A 430 22.96 -0.72 27.43
N ARG A 431 23.95 -0.14 26.75
CA ARG A 431 23.84 1.20 26.15
C ARG A 431 22.75 1.25 25.07
N CYS A 432 22.70 0.26 24.16
CA CYS A 432 21.62 0.13 23.17
C CYS A 432 20.23 0.04 23.82
N MET A 433 20.11 -0.71 24.91
CA MET A 433 18.87 -0.81 25.69
C MET A 433 18.45 0.53 26.32
N GLN A 434 19.41 1.29 26.86
CA GLN A 434 19.14 2.60 27.45
C GLN A 434 18.63 3.59 26.40
N TYR A 435 19.24 3.59 25.22
CA TYR A 435 18.79 4.42 24.10
C TYR A 435 17.33 4.15 23.73
N CYS A 436 16.87 2.89 23.82
CA CYS A 436 15.47 2.55 23.56
C CYS A 436 14.46 3.24 24.50
N SER A 437 14.89 3.80 25.64
CA SER A 437 14.00 4.57 26.53
C SER A 437 13.45 5.86 25.91
N LEU A 438 14.09 6.36 24.84
CA LEU A 438 13.66 7.54 24.09
C LEU A 438 12.37 7.31 23.28
N PHE A 439 11.98 6.06 23.04
CA PHE A 439 10.80 5.73 22.23
C PHE A 439 9.58 5.41 23.10
N PRO A 440 8.39 5.96 22.81
CA PRO A 440 7.15 5.59 23.49
C PRO A 440 6.65 4.21 23.01
N THR A 441 5.79 3.57 23.81
CA THR A 441 5.24 2.23 23.50
C THR A 441 4.40 2.17 22.22
N SER A 442 3.83 3.30 21.80
CA SER A 442 3.09 3.43 20.54
C SER A 442 4.01 3.39 19.32
N TYR A 443 5.28 3.80 19.46
CA TYR A 443 6.17 4.05 18.34
C TYR A 443 6.69 2.76 17.72
N GLU A 444 6.54 2.64 16.40
CA GLU A 444 6.96 1.46 15.63
C GLU A 444 8.24 1.74 14.85
N LEU A 445 9.23 0.88 15.06
CA LEU A 445 10.56 0.94 14.46
C LEU A 445 10.81 -0.25 13.53
N GLU A 446 11.61 -0.04 12.48
CA GLU A 446 12.25 -1.14 11.75
C GLU A 446 13.54 -1.57 12.46
N LYS A 447 13.90 -2.85 12.37
CA LYS A 447 15.17 -3.37 12.94
C LYS A 447 16.39 -2.58 12.46
N ASP A 448 16.47 -2.35 11.14
CA ASP A 448 17.61 -1.64 10.53
C ASP A 448 17.69 -0.19 11.00
N GLN A 449 16.54 0.50 11.15
CA GLN A 449 16.48 1.88 11.62
C GLN A 449 17.04 2.01 13.04
N LEU A 450 16.63 1.12 13.96
CA LEU A 450 17.14 1.15 15.33
C LEU A 450 18.65 0.83 15.40
N VAL A 451 19.13 -0.07 14.55
CA VAL A 451 20.56 -0.35 14.43
C VAL A 451 21.32 0.87 13.92
N GLN A 452 20.83 1.56 12.89
CA GLN A 452 21.45 2.79 12.36
C GLN A 452 21.55 3.89 13.42
N LEU A 453 20.52 4.05 14.25
CA LEU A 453 20.54 4.99 15.37
C LEU A 453 21.62 4.61 16.41
N TRP A 454 21.76 3.33 16.74
CA TRP A 454 22.82 2.88 17.65
C TRP A 454 24.23 3.03 17.07
N ILE A 455 24.40 2.90 15.75
CA ILE A 455 25.66 3.18 15.06
C ILE A 455 25.99 4.68 15.15
N ALA A 456 25.01 5.54 14.86
CA ALA A 456 25.19 7.00 14.87
C ALA A 456 25.57 7.57 16.24
N GLU A 457 25.10 6.93 17.32
CA GLU A 457 25.40 7.28 18.71
C GLU A 457 26.61 6.50 19.28
N GLU A 458 27.34 5.77 18.43
CA GLU A 458 28.55 5.00 18.79
C GLU A 458 28.32 4.02 19.97
N LEU A 459 27.13 3.41 20.02
CA LEU A 459 26.74 2.50 21.10
C LEU A 459 27.21 1.07 20.87
N ILE A 460 27.57 0.74 19.63
CA ILE A 460 27.98 -0.60 19.19
C ILE A 460 29.50 -0.73 19.23
N ASP A 461 29.97 -1.86 19.74
CA ASP A 461 31.38 -2.24 19.72
C ASP A 461 31.70 -3.06 18.47
N VAL A 462 32.63 -2.57 17.64
CA VAL A 462 32.96 -3.13 16.32
C VAL A 462 33.93 -4.31 16.42
N GLU A 463 34.54 -4.56 17.60
CA GLU A 463 35.51 -5.66 17.77
C GLU A 463 34.93 -7.06 17.51
N LEU A 464 33.60 -7.19 17.44
CA LEU A 464 32.89 -8.48 17.31
C LEU A 464 32.59 -8.91 15.86
N THR A 465 32.61 -7.99 14.88
CA THR A 465 32.25 -8.30 13.47
C THR A 465 32.91 -7.34 12.47
N ASP A 466 33.12 -7.78 11.23
CA ASP A 466 33.66 -6.92 10.15
C ASP A 466 32.76 -5.73 9.76
N ARG A 467 31.47 -5.72 10.15
CA ARG A 467 30.49 -4.67 9.81
C ARG A 467 29.67 -4.24 11.02
N MET A 468 29.62 -2.93 11.27
CA MET A 468 28.87 -2.35 12.39
C MET A 468 27.38 -2.72 12.36
N GLU A 469 26.78 -2.85 11.17
CA GLU A 469 25.38 -3.26 11.02
C GLU A 469 25.15 -4.67 11.53
N ASP A 470 26.13 -5.56 11.39
CA ASP A 470 25.99 -6.95 11.83
C ASP A 470 26.16 -7.06 13.35
N ALA A 471 27.11 -6.33 13.95
CA ALA A 471 27.21 -6.17 15.40
C ALA A 471 25.93 -5.55 16.00
N GLY A 472 25.38 -4.51 15.37
CA GLY A 472 24.12 -3.90 15.79
C GLY A 472 22.93 -4.85 15.71
N LYS A 473 22.82 -5.66 14.65
CA LYS A 473 21.79 -6.71 14.53
C LYS A 473 21.92 -7.75 15.63
N VAL A 474 23.13 -8.14 16.03
CA VAL A 474 23.37 -9.03 17.17
C VAL A 474 22.85 -8.41 18.47
N CYS A 475 23.16 -7.12 18.72
CA CYS A 475 22.64 -6.39 19.88
C CYS A 475 21.10 -6.38 19.89
N PHE A 476 20.50 -6.12 18.72
CA PHE A 476 19.05 -6.15 18.55
C PHE A 476 18.47 -7.51 18.89
N ASP A 477 19.05 -8.59 18.36
CA ASP A 477 18.56 -9.96 18.55
C ASP A 477 18.67 -10.40 20.02
N ILE A 478 19.72 -9.97 20.73
CA ILE A 478 19.84 -10.17 22.18
C ILE A 478 18.69 -9.46 22.90
N LEU A 479 18.46 -8.17 22.64
CA LEU A 479 17.39 -7.40 23.29
C LEU A 479 15.99 -7.95 22.96
N ALA A 480 15.77 -8.38 21.72
CA ALA A 480 14.53 -9.00 21.28
C ALA A 480 14.30 -10.37 21.95
N SER A 481 15.33 -11.22 22.02
CA SER A 481 15.25 -12.53 22.70
C SER A 481 14.95 -12.41 24.20
N LYS A 482 15.40 -11.30 24.81
CA LYS A 482 15.12 -10.97 26.21
C LYS A 482 13.81 -10.20 26.38
N GLY A 483 13.06 -9.91 25.32
CA GLY A 483 11.75 -9.25 25.37
C GLY A 483 11.78 -7.77 25.74
N PHE A 484 12.92 -7.09 25.56
CA PHE A 484 13.01 -5.63 25.63
C PHE A 484 12.48 -4.97 24.35
N ILE A 485 12.57 -5.68 23.23
CA ILE A 485 12.02 -5.30 21.93
C ILE A 485 11.09 -6.43 21.50
N VAL A 486 9.88 -6.11 21.06
CA VAL A 486 8.86 -7.10 20.70
C VAL A 486 8.33 -6.85 19.29
N PRO A 487 8.03 -7.90 18.50
CA PRO A 487 7.34 -7.75 17.23
C PRO A 487 5.98 -7.04 17.41
N SER A 488 5.65 -6.10 16.53
CA SER A 488 4.36 -5.40 16.48
C SER A 488 3.61 -5.74 15.20
N SER A 489 3.52 -4.82 14.24
CA SER A 489 2.86 -4.98 12.96
C SER A 489 3.82 -5.51 11.88
N TYR A 490 3.27 -6.01 10.78
CA TYR A 490 4.05 -6.35 9.58
C TYR A 490 3.75 -5.31 8.51
N ASP A 491 4.78 -4.61 8.04
CA ASP A 491 4.67 -3.66 6.94
C ASP A 491 4.54 -4.44 5.63
N ASN A 492 3.31 -4.56 5.12
CA ASN A 492 3.03 -5.26 3.86
C ASN A 492 3.64 -4.56 2.64
N LEU A 493 3.80 -3.22 2.68
CA LEU A 493 4.34 -2.45 1.56
C LEU A 493 5.82 -2.76 1.36
N HIS A 494 6.57 -2.87 2.47
CA HIS A 494 8.01 -3.08 2.44
C HIS A 494 8.44 -4.50 2.84
N ARG A 495 7.47 -5.37 3.15
CA ARG A 495 7.65 -6.76 3.60
C ARG A 495 8.60 -6.88 4.80
N LYS A 496 8.50 -5.94 5.73
CA LYS A 496 9.36 -5.87 6.91
C LYS A 496 8.54 -6.00 8.19
N GLN A 497 9.08 -6.75 9.15
CA GLN A 497 8.55 -6.80 10.50
C GLN A 497 8.87 -5.48 11.22
N LYS A 498 7.86 -4.87 11.84
CA LYS A 498 8.04 -3.73 12.74
C LYS A 498 8.10 -4.19 14.19
N TYR A 499 8.74 -3.37 15.01
CA TYR A 499 9.00 -3.65 16.41
C TYR A 499 8.58 -2.49 17.30
N LYS A 500 8.28 -2.82 18.55
CA LYS A 500 7.99 -1.87 19.63
C LYS A 500 8.90 -2.14 20.81
N VAL A 501 9.16 -1.08 21.56
CA VAL A 501 9.92 -1.16 22.80
C VAL A 501 9.01 -1.59 23.96
N ASN A 502 9.47 -2.55 24.76
CA ASN A 502 8.81 -2.93 26.01
C ASN A 502 9.19 -1.97 27.13
N GLU A 503 8.52 -0.82 27.15
CA GLU A 503 8.81 0.29 28.04
C GLU A 503 8.81 -0.08 29.53
N SER A 504 7.83 -0.86 30.00
CA SER A 504 7.73 -1.23 31.41
C SER A 504 8.97 -1.99 31.87
N LYS A 505 9.51 -2.86 31.00
CA LYS A 505 10.74 -3.60 31.24
C LYS A 505 11.97 -2.69 31.19
N ILE A 506 12.06 -1.79 30.22
CA ILE A 506 13.18 -0.85 30.12
C ILE A 506 13.22 0.08 31.33
N LEU A 507 12.10 0.72 31.69
CA LEU A 507 12.04 1.66 32.82
C LEU A 507 12.39 0.98 34.14
N TYR A 508 11.90 -0.25 34.37
CA TYR A 508 12.27 -1.03 35.56
C TYR A 508 13.79 -1.19 35.71
N TRP A 509 14.46 -1.59 34.63
CA TRP A 509 15.90 -1.83 34.65
C TRP A 509 16.71 -0.53 34.68
N CYS A 510 16.25 0.53 33.99
CA CYS A 510 16.87 1.85 34.07
C CYS A 510 16.82 2.44 35.49
N GLN A 511 15.73 2.22 36.23
CA GLN A 511 15.61 2.64 37.63
C GLN A 511 16.55 1.87 38.56
N LYS A 512 16.74 0.56 38.33
CA LYS A 512 17.62 -0.29 39.16
C LYS A 512 19.10 -0.04 38.93
N ALA A 513 19.50 0.33 37.72
CA ALA A 513 20.91 0.38 37.32
C ALA A 513 21.69 1.62 37.84
N VAL A 514 21.11 2.45 38.72
CA VAL A 514 21.68 3.76 39.13
C VAL A 514 22.19 4.52 37.91
N LEU A 515 21.40 4.52 36.84
CA LEU A 515 21.75 5.32 35.67
C LEU A 515 21.41 6.76 36.00
N SER A 516 22.39 7.62 35.78
CA SER A 516 22.28 9.07 35.85
C SER A 516 20.94 9.53 35.25
N ARG A 517 20.02 9.89 36.14
CA ARG A 517 18.99 10.89 35.80
C ARG A 517 19.74 12.04 35.12
N GLY A 518 19.23 12.51 34.00
CA GLY A 518 19.80 13.67 33.31
C GLY A 518 20.39 13.44 31.92
N HIS A 519 20.75 12.23 31.47
CA HIS A 519 21.31 12.05 30.10
C HIS A 519 20.26 11.76 29.01
N TYR A 520 19.22 10.99 29.33
CA TYR A 520 18.14 10.62 28.41
C TYR A 520 16.82 11.20 28.93
N LEU A 521 16.10 11.94 28.09
CA LEU A 521 14.85 12.58 28.44
C LEU A 521 13.81 12.38 27.33
N ARG A 522 12.63 11.88 27.70
CA ARG A 522 11.46 11.78 26.84
C ARG A 522 10.35 12.68 27.38
N ILE A 523 9.73 13.48 26.52
CA ILE A 523 8.66 14.41 26.86
C ILE A 523 7.47 14.18 25.94
N GLU A 524 6.31 13.95 26.54
CA GLU A 524 5.04 13.68 25.84
C GLU A 524 4.02 14.83 26.00
N ASP A 525 4.28 15.77 26.92
CA ASP A 525 3.38 16.88 27.25
C ASP A 525 3.97 18.23 26.77
N GLN A 526 4.42 19.08 27.71
CA GLN A 526 5.06 20.37 27.42
C GLN A 526 6.53 20.34 27.80
N LEU A 527 7.37 20.90 26.93
CA LEU A 527 8.78 21.09 27.19
C LEU A 527 8.97 22.17 28.27
N SER A 528 9.40 21.74 29.46
CA SER A 528 9.86 22.64 30.54
C SER A 528 11.36 22.48 30.73
N VAL A 529 12.03 23.52 31.23
CA VAL A 529 13.49 23.47 31.47
C VAL A 529 13.77 22.47 32.59
N PRO A 530 14.44 21.33 32.32
CA PRO A 530 14.73 20.33 33.34
C PRO A 530 15.83 20.81 34.29
N SER A 531 15.91 20.21 35.48
CA SER A 531 16.96 20.51 36.47
C SER A 531 18.36 20.06 36.02
N GLU A 532 18.42 19.03 35.17
CA GLU A 532 19.64 18.48 34.56
C GLU A 532 19.47 18.50 33.03
N MET A 533 20.50 18.93 32.31
CA MET A 533 20.44 19.11 30.86
C MET A 533 20.63 17.76 30.14
N PRO A 534 19.67 17.32 29.31
CA PRO A 534 19.76 16.07 28.55
C PRO A 534 20.80 16.13 27.43
N LEU A 535 21.49 15.01 27.20
CA LEU A 535 22.25 14.76 25.97
C LEU A 535 21.37 14.13 24.89
N HIS A 536 20.34 13.37 25.28
CA HIS A 536 19.42 12.72 24.34
C HIS A 536 17.99 13.10 24.69
N LEU A 537 17.31 13.77 23.74
CA LEU A 537 15.97 14.30 23.92
C LEU A 537 15.02 13.73 22.87
N SER A 538 13.88 13.23 23.32
CA SER A 538 12.77 12.79 22.49
C SER A 538 11.51 13.57 22.85
N LEU A 539 10.86 14.15 21.85
CA LEU A 539 9.65 14.94 21.97
C LEU A 539 8.53 14.27 21.16
N ASP A 540 7.48 13.83 21.84
CA ASP A 540 6.24 13.26 21.26
C ASP A 540 5.06 14.10 21.73
N MET A 541 4.94 15.33 21.20
CA MET A 541 3.98 16.34 21.69
C MET A 541 2.93 16.63 20.63
N GLU A 542 1.68 16.88 21.06
CA GLU A 542 0.57 17.23 20.15
C GLU A 542 0.78 18.60 19.45
N GLU A 543 1.33 19.58 20.17
CA GLU A 543 1.53 20.95 19.67
C GLU A 543 3.00 21.39 19.79
N PHE A 544 3.57 21.86 18.68
CA PHE A 544 4.87 22.52 18.63
C PHE A 544 4.67 24.00 18.30
N ASP A 545 5.01 24.87 19.24
CA ASP A 545 4.93 26.32 19.09
C ASP A 545 6.32 26.96 18.98
N SER A 546 6.35 28.27 18.75
CA SER A 546 7.61 29.02 18.68
C SER A 546 8.40 28.94 19.99
N LEU A 547 7.73 28.86 21.14
CA LEU A 547 8.38 28.81 22.45
C LEU A 547 9.13 27.50 22.66
N THR A 548 8.61 26.39 22.12
CA THR A 548 9.27 25.09 22.12
C THR A 548 10.63 25.17 21.45
N PHE A 549 10.71 25.78 20.26
CA PHE A 549 11.98 25.95 19.55
C PHE A 549 12.94 26.92 20.25
N GLU A 550 12.45 27.98 20.88
CA GLU A 550 13.29 28.85 21.71
C GLU A 550 13.86 28.12 22.92
N THR A 551 13.06 27.21 23.52
CA THR A 551 13.51 26.38 24.63
C THR A 551 14.55 25.36 24.17
N LEU A 552 14.37 24.77 22.98
CA LEU A 552 15.35 23.84 22.40
C LEU A 552 16.74 24.46 22.26
N LYS A 553 16.84 25.76 21.94
CA LYS A 553 18.13 26.48 21.80
C LYS A 553 18.95 26.53 23.10
N ILE A 554 18.34 26.23 24.25
CA ILE A 554 19.03 26.17 25.55
C ILE A 554 19.92 24.92 25.64
N PHE A 555 19.55 23.81 24.98
CA PHE A 555 20.26 22.52 25.04
C PHE A 555 21.44 22.45 24.07
N LYS A 556 22.47 23.26 24.31
CA LYS A 556 23.63 23.40 23.39
C LYS A 556 24.46 22.12 23.22
N ASP A 557 24.48 21.26 24.24
CA ASP A 557 25.25 20.03 24.29
C ASP A 557 24.45 18.79 23.83
N LEU A 558 23.28 18.99 23.24
CA LEU A 558 22.40 17.91 22.83
C LEU A 558 23.03 17.06 21.70
N HIS A 559 23.10 15.75 21.91
CA HIS A 559 23.57 14.75 20.93
C HIS A 559 22.42 14.16 20.11
N THR A 560 21.28 13.86 20.74
CA THR A 560 20.10 13.32 20.03
C THR A 560 18.91 14.26 20.17
N LEU A 561 18.28 14.59 19.05
CA LEU A 561 16.96 15.21 19.02
C LEU A 561 16.00 14.37 18.16
N LEU A 562 15.03 13.73 18.79
CA LEU A 562 13.96 13.01 18.12
C LEU A 562 12.66 13.80 18.20
N LEU A 563 12.17 14.33 17.08
CA LEU A 563 10.86 14.94 16.99
C LEU A 563 9.87 13.90 16.45
N LEU A 564 9.35 13.07 17.36
CA LEU A 564 8.48 11.96 17.01
C LEU A 564 7.09 12.53 16.64
N GLY A 565 6.84 12.67 15.34
CA GLY A 565 5.53 13.07 14.82
C GLY A 565 4.65 11.88 14.47
N ASP A 566 3.35 11.98 14.75
CA ASP A 566 2.34 11.23 13.99
C ASP A 566 2.01 11.97 12.68
N TYR A 567 1.31 11.35 11.73
CA TYR A 567 0.95 11.92 10.42
C TYR A 567 0.17 13.27 10.49
N GLY A 568 -0.23 13.71 11.68
CA GLY A 568 -0.85 15.00 11.99
C GLY A 568 0.05 16.02 12.71
N SER A 569 1.37 15.83 12.75
CA SER A 569 2.31 16.71 13.45
C SER A 569 2.17 18.19 13.04
N SER A 570 2.24 19.08 14.03
CA SER A 570 2.08 20.54 13.86
C SER A 570 3.33 21.24 13.30
N ILE A 571 4.47 20.55 13.22
CA ILE A 571 5.75 21.10 12.77
C ILE A 571 5.75 21.28 11.26
N LYS A 572 5.54 22.52 10.81
CA LYS A 572 5.54 22.91 9.39
C LYS A 572 6.83 23.59 8.94
N GLU A 573 7.53 24.23 9.87
CA GLU A 573 8.74 25.00 9.62
C GLU A 573 9.72 24.81 10.77
N ILE A 574 11.01 24.74 10.44
CA ILE A 574 12.11 24.74 11.41
C ILE A 574 12.75 26.13 11.43
N PRO A 575 12.90 26.78 12.60
CA PRO A 575 13.57 28.08 12.69
C PRO A 575 14.99 28.03 12.14
N ARG A 576 15.34 29.01 11.30
CA ARG A 576 16.63 29.04 10.59
C ARG A 576 17.85 29.07 11.51
N ASP A 577 17.70 29.58 12.73
CA ASP A 577 18.77 29.71 13.71
C ASP A 577 18.86 28.53 14.68
N LEU A 578 17.93 27.57 14.67
CA LEU A 578 17.92 26.43 15.58
C LEU A 578 19.24 25.64 15.52
N PHE A 579 19.67 25.28 14.30
CA PHE A 579 20.89 24.50 14.08
C PHE A 579 22.19 25.30 14.30
N LEU A 580 22.10 26.62 14.43
CA LEU A 580 23.25 27.43 14.86
C LEU A 580 23.55 27.24 16.35
N CYS A 581 22.55 26.82 17.14
CA CYS A 581 22.66 26.58 18.58
C CYS A 581 23.01 25.12 18.91
N LEU A 582 22.44 24.15 18.18
CA LEU A 582 22.53 22.71 18.48
C LEU A 582 23.69 21.99 17.80
N LYS A 583 24.91 22.55 17.86
CA LYS A 583 26.06 22.07 17.06
C LYS A 583 26.60 20.70 17.47
N SER A 584 26.27 20.22 18.67
CA SER A 584 26.72 18.94 19.20
C SER A 584 25.85 17.75 18.77
N LEU A 585 24.86 17.95 17.90
CA LEU A 585 23.95 16.89 17.46
C LEU A 585 24.65 15.82 16.63
N TYR A 586 24.43 14.56 16.99
CA TYR A 586 24.82 13.33 16.30
C TYR A 586 23.61 12.72 15.59
N THR A 587 22.43 12.80 16.19
CA THR A 587 21.18 12.27 15.63
C THR A 587 20.09 13.33 15.60
N LEU A 588 19.51 13.53 14.43
CA LEU A 588 18.36 14.40 14.20
C LEU A 588 17.27 13.64 13.45
N ASP A 589 16.13 13.42 14.12
CA ASP A 589 14.94 12.83 13.51
C ASP A 589 13.85 13.90 13.39
N LEU A 590 13.50 14.21 12.14
CA LEU A 590 12.41 15.08 11.72
C LEU A 590 11.39 14.31 10.87
N SER A 591 11.40 12.98 10.94
CA SER A 591 10.52 12.11 10.16
C SER A 591 9.05 12.34 10.51
N ARG A 592 8.16 12.12 9.54
CA ARG A 592 6.70 12.30 9.67
C ARG A 592 6.30 13.70 10.16
N THR A 593 7.15 14.70 9.94
CA THR A 593 6.80 16.11 10.10
C THR A 593 6.19 16.69 8.82
N GLN A 594 5.58 17.87 8.91
CA GLN A 594 4.99 18.57 7.76
C GLN A 594 5.97 19.59 7.14
N ILE A 595 7.27 19.43 7.38
CA ILE A 595 8.30 20.34 6.86
C ILE A 595 8.42 20.19 5.35
N SER A 596 8.37 21.32 4.64
CA SER A 596 8.54 21.36 3.18
C SER A 596 9.92 21.85 2.73
N GLU A 597 10.67 22.45 3.66
CA GLU A 597 12.02 22.97 3.45
C GLU A 597 12.88 22.71 4.69
N LEU A 598 14.14 22.33 4.48
CA LEU A 598 15.15 22.21 5.53
C LEU A 598 16.07 23.44 5.51
N PRO A 599 16.24 24.18 6.63
CA PRO A 599 17.11 25.35 6.68
C PRO A 599 18.56 25.04 6.29
N SER A 600 19.20 25.96 5.56
CA SER A 600 20.61 25.80 5.16
C SER A 600 21.59 25.74 6.34
N SER A 601 21.20 26.23 7.52
CA SER A 601 21.98 26.10 8.76
C SER A 601 22.16 24.66 9.22
N VAL A 602 21.45 23.67 8.65
CA VAL A 602 21.69 22.26 8.92
C VAL A 602 23.15 21.88 8.65
N GLY A 603 23.79 22.50 7.65
CA GLY A 603 25.20 22.26 7.33
C GLY A 603 26.19 22.70 8.42
N CYS A 604 25.73 23.37 9.49
CA CYS A 604 26.55 23.67 10.67
C CYS A 604 26.63 22.51 11.67
N LEU A 605 25.87 21.42 11.47
CA LEU A 605 25.86 20.23 12.32
C LEU A 605 26.98 19.27 11.91
N GLU A 606 28.24 19.69 12.04
CA GLU A 606 29.41 18.94 11.54
C GLU A 606 29.59 17.55 12.18
N SER A 607 29.04 17.34 13.38
CA SER A 607 29.05 16.07 14.12
C SER A 607 27.86 15.16 13.81
N LEU A 608 26.96 15.55 12.90
CA LEU A 608 25.74 14.80 12.63
C LEU A 608 26.06 13.49 11.90
N HIS A 609 25.66 12.37 12.49
CA HIS A 609 25.81 11.01 11.95
C HIS A 609 24.49 10.48 11.37
N TYR A 610 23.33 10.93 11.87
CA TYR A 610 22.01 10.45 11.44
C TYR A 610 21.05 11.62 11.20
N LEU A 611 20.48 11.66 9.99
CA LEU A 611 19.44 12.61 9.60
C LEU A 611 18.26 11.85 8.98
N ASP A 612 17.10 11.94 9.62
CA ASP A 612 15.86 11.36 9.11
C ASP A 612 14.83 12.45 8.77
N LEU A 613 14.47 12.49 7.49
CA LEU A 613 13.45 13.36 6.92
C LEU A 613 12.34 12.53 6.28
N SER A 614 12.28 11.22 6.55
CA SER A 614 11.35 10.32 5.90
C SER A 614 9.90 10.72 6.12
N TYR A 615 9.06 10.47 5.12
CA TYR A 615 7.63 10.81 5.11
C TYR A 615 7.34 12.29 5.37
N THR A 616 8.24 13.20 4.95
CA THR A 616 8.01 14.65 4.96
C THR A 616 7.66 15.15 3.54
N PRO A 617 6.93 16.27 3.40
CA PRO A 617 6.65 16.89 2.10
C PRO A 617 7.83 17.72 1.55
N ILE A 618 9.07 17.41 1.96
CA ILE A 618 10.26 18.16 1.55
C ILE A 618 10.46 18.10 0.04
N LYS A 619 10.71 19.27 -0.57
CA LYS A 619 10.83 19.40 -2.03
C LYS A 619 12.28 19.35 -2.52
N ASN A 620 13.18 19.93 -1.73
CA ASN A 620 14.61 20.01 -2.01
C ASN A 620 15.39 19.95 -0.70
N LEU A 621 16.59 19.37 -0.75
CA LEU A 621 17.59 19.52 0.31
C LEU A 621 18.49 20.72 -0.01
N PRO A 622 18.91 21.52 0.99
CA PRO A 622 19.86 22.60 0.76
C PRO A 622 21.25 22.04 0.41
N GLU A 623 22.01 22.75 -0.45
CA GLU A 623 23.39 22.37 -0.82
C GLU A 623 24.33 22.19 0.39
N SER A 624 24.03 22.88 1.50
CA SER A 624 24.79 22.75 2.74
C SER A 624 24.71 21.38 3.40
N VAL A 625 23.78 20.50 2.99
CA VAL A 625 23.81 19.08 3.39
C VAL A 625 25.13 18.41 3.02
N GLY A 626 25.78 18.84 1.92
CA GLY A 626 27.11 18.34 1.53
C GLY A 626 28.24 18.69 2.51
N SER A 627 28.00 19.56 3.50
CA SER A 627 28.97 19.88 4.55
C SER A 627 28.89 18.93 5.77
N LEU A 628 27.95 17.98 5.78
CA LEU A 628 27.77 17.03 6.87
C LEU A 628 28.74 15.84 6.74
N TYR A 629 30.04 16.07 6.74
CA TYR A 629 31.05 15.04 6.42
C TYR A 629 31.03 13.80 7.35
N SER A 630 30.48 13.94 8.56
CA SER A 630 30.31 12.84 9.52
C SER A 630 29.05 12.00 9.27
N LEU A 631 28.17 12.41 8.36
CA LEU A 631 26.87 11.78 8.17
C LEU A 631 27.03 10.33 7.69
N GLN A 632 26.44 9.41 8.44
CA GLN A 632 26.43 7.97 8.16
C GLN A 632 25.07 7.52 7.62
N THR A 633 23.97 8.15 8.04
CA THR A 633 22.61 7.82 7.58
C THR A 633 21.88 9.08 7.13
N LEU A 634 21.36 9.03 5.91
CA LEU A 634 20.41 10.00 5.36
C LEU A 634 19.16 9.24 4.90
N ASN A 635 18.04 9.46 5.60
CA ASN A 635 16.77 8.81 5.30
C ASN A 635 15.75 9.81 4.73
N LEU A 636 15.36 9.58 3.48
CA LEU A 636 14.41 10.37 2.68
C LEU A 636 13.24 9.50 2.17
N ARG A 637 13.04 8.31 2.72
CA ARG A 637 11.98 7.39 2.30
C ARG A 637 10.61 8.06 2.37
N GLY A 638 9.74 7.84 1.39
CA GLY A 638 8.40 8.44 1.39
C GLY A 638 8.36 9.97 1.18
N CYS A 639 9.48 10.63 0.86
CA CYS A 639 9.51 12.04 0.47
C CYS A 639 9.05 12.23 -0.99
N PHE A 640 7.79 11.97 -1.29
CA PHE A 640 7.28 11.91 -2.68
C PHE A 640 7.35 13.24 -3.45
N ALA A 641 7.55 14.37 -2.76
CA ALA A 641 7.72 15.69 -3.36
C ALA A 641 9.19 16.04 -3.69
N LEU A 642 10.15 15.18 -3.30
CA LEU A 642 11.56 15.38 -3.58
C LEU A 642 11.85 15.06 -5.05
N HIS A 643 12.34 16.05 -5.81
CA HIS A 643 12.61 15.90 -7.25
C HIS A 643 14.10 15.81 -7.61
N ALA A 644 14.98 16.27 -6.70
CA ALA A 644 16.42 16.29 -6.90
C ALA A 644 17.15 16.16 -5.55
N VAL A 645 18.39 15.71 -5.62
CA VAL A 645 19.33 15.61 -4.51
C VAL A 645 20.53 16.51 -4.83
N PRO A 646 21.07 17.30 -3.87
CA PRO A 646 22.16 18.22 -4.13
C PRO A 646 23.45 17.49 -4.53
N GLU A 647 24.28 18.11 -5.38
CA GLU A 647 25.56 17.54 -5.83
C GLU A 647 26.54 17.32 -4.67
N GLY A 648 26.42 18.14 -3.61
CA GLY A 648 27.20 18.01 -2.39
C GLY A 648 27.04 16.68 -1.64
N ILE A 649 26.03 15.86 -1.95
CA ILE A 649 25.90 14.50 -1.36
C ILE A 649 27.14 13.64 -1.65
N SER A 650 27.81 13.85 -2.78
CA SER A 650 29.03 13.12 -3.14
C SER A 650 30.23 13.38 -2.21
N GLU A 651 30.17 14.42 -1.38
CA GLU A 651 31.19 14.77 -0.39
C GLU A 651 31.00 14.01 0.94
N LEU A 652 29.87 13.32 1.13
CA LEU A 652 29.53 12.59 2.35
C LEU A 652 30.25 11.23 2.42
N ILE A 653 31.58 11.21 2.40
CA ILE A 653 32.40 10.00 2.27
C ILE A 653 32.18 8.94 3.37
N ASN A 654 31.64 9.35 4.53
CA ASN A 654 31.29 8.46 5.65
C ASN A 654 29.86 7.89 5.55
N LEU A 655 29.09 8.29 4.53
CA LEU A 655 27.72 7.84 4.36
C LEU A 655 27.66 6.33 4.13
N ARG A 656 26.88 5.66 4.98
CA ARG A 656 26.67 4.22 5.01
C ARG A 656 25.28 3.87 4.49
N HIS A 657 24.28 4.69 4.79
CA HIS A 657 22.89 4.43 4.44
C HIS A 657 22.30 5.65 3.75
N PHE A 658 21.96 5.49 2.48
CA PHE A 658 21.22 6.49 1.73
C PHE A 658 19.88 5.91 1.29
N GLU A 659 18.82 6.24 2.03
CA GLU A 659 17.50 5.67 1.84
C GLU A 659 16.57 6.67 1.14
N LEU A 660 16.16 6.36 -0.08
CA LEU A 660 15.22 7.16 -0.86
C LEU A 660 14.54 6.29 -1.94
N ASP A 661 13.39 6.72 -2.44
CA ASP A 661 12.61 5.98 -3.45
C ASP A 661 12.98 6.45 -4.86
N ILE A 662 14.23 6.19 -5.24
CA ILE A 662 14.93 6.75 -6.42
C ILE A 662 14.12 6.65 -7.71
N ILE A 663 13.60 5.47 -8.05
CA ILE A 663 12.91 5.21 -9.33
C ILE A 663 11.67 6.11 -9.49
N ARG A 664 11.04 6.53 -8.38
CA ARG A 664 9.83 7.36 -8.40
C ARG A 664 10.11 8.85 -8.21
N GLN A 665 11.28 9.20 -7.66
CA GLN A 665 11.59 10.54 -7.17
C GLN A 665 12.64 11.27 -8.02
N LEU A 666 13.66 10.55 -8.51
CA LEU A 666 14.80 11.16 -9.20
C LEU A 666 14.77 10.86 -10.69
N ASN A 667 15.31 11.79 -11.49
CA ASN A 667 15.53 11.65 -12.94
C ASN A 667 16.96 11.20 -13.28
N CYS A 668 17.93 11.40 -12.38
CA CYS A 668 19.28 10.83 -12.44
C CYS A 668 19.92 10.89 -11.05
N MET A 669 21.01 10.14 -10.83
CA MET A 669 21.84 10.27 -9.64
C MET A 669 22.78 11.49 -9.76
N PRO A 670 23.13 12.18 -8.66
CA PRO A 670 24.14 13.24 -8.66
C PRO A 670 25.51 12.68 -9.05
N ARG A 671 26.44 13.53 -9.50
CA ARG A 671 27.75 13.07 -9.96
C ARG A 671 28.62 12.61 -8.80
N ASN A 672 29.65 11.82 -9.09
CA ASN A 672 30.67 11.39 -8.12
C ASN A 672 30.10 10.56 -6.95
N MET A 673 28.96 9.89 -7.13
CA MET A 673 28.46 8.89 -6.18
C MET A 673 29.48 7.79 -5.90
N GLY A 674 30.41 7.53 -6.83
CA GLY A 674 31.55 6.63 -6.62
C GLY A 674 32.52 7.05 -5.50
N ASN A 675 32.38 8.25 -4.91
CA ASN A 675 33.12 8.69 -3.73
C ASN A 675 32.60 8.08 -2.43
N LEU A 676 31.34 7.63 -2.39
CA LEU A 676 30.68 7.10 -1.19
C LEU A 676 31.08 5.64 -0.89
N ARG A 677 32.37 5.39 -0.70
CA ARG A 677 32.94 4.03 -0.57
C ARG A 677 32.44 3.24 0.66
N SER A 678 31.96 3.97 1.66
CA SER A 678 31.42 3.40 2.91
C SER A 678 29.96 2.95 2.77
N LEU A 679 29.32 3.19 1.63
CA LEU A 679 27.90 2.95 1.42
C LEU A 679 27.56 1.44 1.49
N GLN A 680 26.65 1.13 2.40
CA GLN A 680 26.13 -0.20 2.73
C GLN A 680 24.72 -0.39 2.17
N THR A 681 23.89 0.66 2.21
CA THR A 681 22.50 0.61 1.75
C THR A 681 22.26 1.71 0.72
N LEU A 682 21.86 1.29 -0.48
CA LEU A 682 21.33 2.12 -1.54
C LEU A 682 20.34 1.25 -2.31
N LYS A 683 19.04 1.59 -2.31
CA LYS A 683 18.02 0.71 -2.90
C LYS A 683 18.10 0.63 -4.43
N ALA A 684 18.48 1.73 -5.07
CA ALA A 684 18.58 1.81 -6.50
C ALA A 684 19.72 2.73 -6.95
N PHE A 685 20.12 2.65 -8.20
CA PHE A 685 21.08 3.54 -8.81
C PHE A 685 20.57 3.85 -10.20
N MET A 686 20.34 5.12 -10.50
CA MET A 686 19.86 5.51 -11.81
C MET A 686 20.98 6.06 -12.68
N VAL A 687 21.26 5.35 -13.77
CA VAL A 687 22.33 5.66 -14.72
C VAL A 687 21.89 6.85 -15.57
N GLY A 688 22.67 7.92 -15.52
CA GLY A 688 22.44 9.12 -16.33
C GLY A 688 23.23 9.11 -17.64
N ARG A 689 22.73 9.84 -18.64
CA ARG A 689 23.42 10.11 -19.91
C ARG A 689 24.16 11.46 -19.82
N ASP A 690 25.28 11.59 -20.54
CA ASP A 690 26.11 12.80 -20.72
C ASP A 690 26.52 13.52 -19.43
N ASP A 691 25.58 14.24 -18.82
CA ASP A 691 25.74 15.09 -17.64
C ASP A 691 25.32 14.40 -16.32
N GLY A 692 24.79 13.18 -16.36
CA GLY A 692 24.40 12.41 -15.16
C GLY A 692 25.45 11.42 -14.64
N CYS A 693 25.18 10.79 -13.50
CA CYS A 693 26.08 9.80 -12.90
C CYS A 693 26.23 8.54 -13.77
N ASN A 694 27.48 8.22 -14.08
CA ASN A 694 27.86 7.12 -14.97
C ASN A 694 27.83 5.77 -14.22
N ILE A 695 27.46 4.67 -14.89
CA ILE A 695 27.42 3.34 -14.23
C ILE A 695 28.80 2.88 -13.73
N GLY A 696 29.87 3.31 -14.38
CA GLY A 696 31.25 3.01 -14.00
C GLY A 696 31.65 3.55 -12.62
N GLU A 697 30.91 4.51 -12.07
CA GLU A 697 31.12 4.98 -10.70
C GLU A 697 30.83 3.91 -9.64
N LEU A 698 29.99 2.92 -9.98
CA LEU A 698 29.70 1.78 -9.11
C LEU A 698 30.95 0.98 -8.75
N ARG A 699 32.06 1.09 -9.49
CA ARG A 699 33.34 0.38 -9.24
C ARG A 699 33.80 0.44 -7.78
N ASN A 700 33.55 1.57 -7.13
CA ASN A 700 34.04 1.85 -5.79
C ASN A 700 33.03 1.48 -4.68
N LEU A 701 31.78 1.16 -5.04
CA LEU A 701 30.69 0.90 -4.09
C LEU A 701 30.54 -0.61 -3.80
N ASN A 702 31.58 -1.22 -3.24
CA ASN A 702 31.65 -2.69 -3.08
C ASN A 702 30.99 -3.21 -1.78
N ASN A 703 30.67 -2.32 -0.85
CA ASN A 703 30.04 -2.65 0.42
C ASN A 703 28.51 -2.65 0.39
N ILE A 704 27.90 -2.24 -0.73
CA ILE A 704 26.45 -2.24 -0.89
C ILE A 704 25.91 -3.67 -0.70
N ALA A 705 24.87 -3.78 0.11
CA ALA A 705 24.31 -5.05 0.56
C ALA A 705 22.80 -5.11 0.35
N GLY A 706 22.27 -6.33 0.34
CA GLY A 706 20.83 -6.57 0.25
C GLY A 706 20.29 -6.43 -1.17
N SER A 707 19.25 -5.63 -1.35
CA SER A 707 18.57 -5.43 -2.64
C SER A 707 19.09 -4.17 -3.34
N PHE A 708 19.50 -4.33 -4.59
CA PHE A 708 20.04 -3.24 -5.39
C PHE A 708 19.45 -3.26 -6.81
N CYS A 709 18.81 -2.16 -7.20
CA CYS A 709 18.30 -1.96 -8.56
C CYS A 709 19.19 -1.00 -9.34
N ILE A 710 19.55 -1.33 -10.58
CA ILE A 710 20.23 -0.43 -11.51
C ILE A 710 19.25 -0.13 -12.64
N ALA A 711 18.81 1.12 -12.70
CA ALA A 711 17.81 1.58 -13.66
C ALA A 711 18.42 2.58 -14.66
N GLY A 712 17.80 2.74 -15.82
CA GLY A 712 18.30 3.62 -16.88
C GLY A 712 19.46 3.02 -17.65
N LEU A 713 19.54 1.69 -17.75
CA LEU A 713 20.65 1.00 -18.41
C LEU A 713 20.76 1.29 -19.92
N GLU A 714 19.71 1.82 -20.53
CA GLU A 714 19.72 2.40 -21.89
C GLU A 714 20.67 3.61 -22.03
N ASN A 715 21.10 4.21 -20.91
CA ASN A 715 22.03 5.35 -20.90
C ASN A 715 23.51 4.94 -20.87
N VAL A 716 23.82 3.65 -20.78
CA VAL A 716 25.21 3.16 -20.79
C VAL A 716 25.80 3.36 -22.18
N ALA A 717 26.86 4.15 -22.30
CA ALA A 717 27.35 4.59 -23.61
C ALA A 717 28.13 3.49 -24.36
N ASN A 718 28.81 2.59 -23.64
CA ASN A 718 29.64 1.54 -24.23
C ASN A 718 29.99 0.41 -23.23
N ILE A 719 30.61 -0.64 -23.76
CA ILE A 719 31.01 -1.87 -23.05
C ILE A 719 32.09 -1.57 -21.99
N ASP A 720 33.03 -0.65 -22.27
CA ASP A 720 34.09 -0.25 -21.33
C ASP A 720 33.51 0.45 -20.10
N GLU A 721 32.39 1.15 -20.26
CA GLU A 721 31.64 1.76 -19.18
C GLU A 721 30.93 0.72 -18.31
N ALA A 722 30.19 -0.20 -18.95
CA ALA A 722 29.48 -1.28 -18.27
C ALA A 722 30.43 -2.15 -17.42
N SER A 723 31.58 -2.52 -17.99
CA SER A 723 32.58 -3.36 -17.30
C SER A 723 33.18 -2.69 -16.06
N LYS A 724 33.27 -1.35 -16.02
CA LYS A 724 33.74 -0.61 -14.83
C LYS A 724 32.80 -0.73 -13.65
N ALA A 725 31.51 -1.00 -13.85
CA ALA A 725 30.54 -1.11 -12.77
C ALA A 725 30.92 -2.18 -11.72
N GLY A 726 31.66 -3.22 -12.15
CA GLY A 726 32.29 -4.19 -11.26
C GLY A 726 31.31 -4.96 -10.38
N LEU A 727 30.15 -5.37 -10.92
CA LEU A 727 29.10 -6.06 -10.15
C LEU A 727 29.58 -7.40 -9.55
N SER A 728 30.58 -8.02 -10.16
CA SER A 728 31.26 -9.21 -9.65
C SER A 728 32.02 -8.98 -8.35
N MET A 729 32.32 -7.74 -7.97
CA MET A 729 32.99 -7.40 -6.71
C MET A 729 32.02 -7.15 -5.55
N LYS A 730 30.70 -7.13 -5.81
CA LYS A 730 29.66 -6.74 -4.84
C LYS A 730 29.12 -7.94 -4.07
N GLN A 731 29.97 -8.52 -3.22
CA GLN A 731 29.70 -9.80 -2.55
C GLN A 731 28.54 -9.82 -1.53
N TYR A 732 28.07 -8.64 -1.11
CA TYR A 732 27.00 -8.54 -0.11
C TYR A 732 25.61 -8.36 -0.73
N LEU A 733 25.51 -8.31 -2.06
CA LEU A 733 24.24 -8.27 -2.75
C LEU A 733 23.53 -9.62 -2.65
N LYS A 734 22.25 -9.56 -2.31
CA LYS A 734 21.31 -10.70 -2.25
C LYS A 734 20.28 -10.64 -3.36
N LYS A 735 19.86 -9.44 -3.74
CA LYS A 735 18.95 -9.22 -4.85
C LYS A 735 19.52 -8.18 -5.81
N LEU A 736 19.56 -8.52 -7.09
CA LEU A 736 19.94 -7.61 -8.16
C LEU A 736 18.78 -7.43 -9.14
N GLU A 737 18.44 -6.19 -9.44
CA GLU A 737 17.48 -5.82 -10.47
C GLU A 737 18.19 -4.95 -11.52
N LEU A 738 18.10 -5.35 -12.78
CA LEU A 738 18.64 -4.61 -13.93
C LEU A 738 17.46 -4.15 -14.79
N ARG A 739 17.34 -2.83 -14.99
CA ARG A 739 16.16 -2.23 -15.61
C ARG A 739 16.52 -1.23 -16.71
N TRP A 740 15.96 -1.48 -17.90
CA TRP A 740 15.95 -0.56 -19.04
C TRP A 740 14.64 0.24 -19.08
N GLY A 741 14.64 1.33 -19.87
CA GLY A 741 13.47 2.15 -20.15
C GLY A 741 12.50 1.51 -21.15
N ASP A 742 11.19 1.69 -20.91
CA ASP A 742 10.08 1.13 -21.70
C ASP A 742 9.79 1.89 -23.02
N HIS A 743 10.78 2.59 -23.57
CA HIS A 743 10.61 3.40 -24.79
C HIS A 743 10.93 2.57 -26.05
N ARG A 744 10.00 2.54 -27.01
CA ARG A 744 10.05 1.70 -28.23
C ARG A 744 10.94 2.22 -29.37
N PHE A 745 11.64 3.34 -29.17
CA PHE A 745 12.38 4.01 -30.24
C PHE A 745 13.72 4.50 -29.72
N ASP A 746 14.75 3.67 -29.80
CA ASP A 746 16.13 4.14 -29.91
C ASP A 746 16.89 3.18 -30.84
N GLU A 747 17.88 3.72 -31.55
CA GLU A 747 18.73 3.00 -32.48
C GLU A 747 19.51 1.87 -31.79
N ALA A 748 20.10 0.96 -32.59
CA ALA A 748 20.85 -0.20 -32.14
C ALA A 748 21.92 0.15 -31.07
N SER A 749 21.55 0.01 -29.80
CA SER A 749 22.43 0.08 -28.64
C SER A 749 23.06 -1.29 -28.40
N PRO A 750 24.30 -1.34 -27.85
CA PRO A 750 25.00 -2.60 -27.56
C PRO A 750 24.46 -3.26 -26.27
N GLU A 751 23.13 -3.46 -26.18
CA GLU A 751 22.50 -3.93 -24.94
C GLU A 751 22.96 -5.34 -24.56
N GLU A 752 23.18 -6.20 -25.55
CA GLU A 752 23.68 -7.57 -25.35
C GLU A 752 25.08 -7.56 -24.75
N GLU A 753 25.98 -6.76 -25.31
CA GLU A 753 27.35 -6.64 -24.81
C GLU A 753 27.41 -5.93 -23.45
N VAL A 754 26.53 -4.95 -23.21
CA VAL A 754 26.39 -4.30 -21.91
C VAL A 754 25.95 -5.31 -20.86
N LEU A 755 24.88 -6.09 -21.10
CA LEU A 755 24.39 -7.07 -20.15
C LEU A 755 25.39 -8.22 -19.92
N GLU A 756 26.17 -8.63 -20.93
CA GLU A 756 27.27 -9.59 -20.74
C GLU A 756 28.33 -9.06 -19.76
N CYS A 757 28.62 -7.75 -19.76
CA CYS A 757 29.56 -7.12 -18.83
C CYS A 757 29.03 -6.93 -17.40
N LEU A 758 27.72 -6.97 -17.20
CA LEU A 758 27.07 -6.78 -15.91
C LEU A 758 26.92 -8.07 -15.12
N GLN A 759 27.92 -8.95 -15.18
CA GLN A 759 27.94 -10.20 -14.41
C GLN A 759 27.98 -9.91 -12.89
N PRO A 760 26.98 -10.37 -12.11
CA PRO A 760 26.97 -10.21 -10.67
C PRO A 760 27.91 -11.18 -9.94
N HIS A 761 28.22 -10.87 -8.69
CA HIS A 761 28.88 -11.81 -7.78
C HIS A 761 27.97 -13.04 -7.52
N ASN A 762 28.55 -14.21 -7.27
CA ASN A 762 27.81 -15.48 -7.10
C ASN A 762 27.01 -15.60 -5.78
N SER A 763 27.04 -14.56 -4.95
CA SER A 763 26.31 -14.47 -3.67
C SER A 763 24.83 -14.15 -3.83
N ILE A 764 24.39 -13.74 -5.03
CA ILE A 764 23.01 -13.35 -5.29
C ILE A 764 22.04 -14.52 -5.11
N GLU A 765 20.87 -14.21 -4.57
CA GLU A 765 19.76 -15.12 -4.31
C GLU A 765 18.57 -14.82 -5.24
N GLU A 766 18.39 -13.56 -5.62
CA GLU A 766 17.35 -13.11 -6.56
C GLU A 766 17.93 -12.28 -7.70
N LEU A 767 17.55 -12.60 -8.93
CA LEU A 767 17.89 -11.84 -10.13
C LEU A 767 16.61 -11.40 -10.87
N GLN A 768 16.53 -10.11 -11.19
CA GLN A 768 15.47 -9.56 -12.02
C GLN A 768 16.06 -8.79 -13.19
N ILE A 769 15.56 -9.07 -14.40
CA ILE A 769 15.90 -8.33 -15.61
C ILE A 769 14.60 -7.82 -16.22
N GLN A 770 14.51 -6.49 -16.39
CA GLN A 770 13.29 -5.82 -16.83
C GLN A 770 13.54 -4.96 -18.06
N PHE A 771 12.62 -5.02 -19.03
CA PHE A 771 12.61 -4.20 -20.24
C PHE A 771 13.86 -4.31 -21.14
N TYR A 772 14.64 -5.38 -20.98
CA TYR A 772 15.81 -5.65 -21.81
C TYR A 772 15.43 -5.91 -23.27
N LYS A 773 16.09 -5.25 -24.22
CA LYS A 773 15.77 -5.31 -25.66
C LYS A 773 16.82 -6.07 -26.48
N GLY A 774 17.82 -6.68 -25.84
CA GLY A 774 18.69 -7.63 -26.53
C GLY A 774 17.94 -8.92 -26.92
N LYS A 775 18.36 -9.55 -28.01
CA LYS A 775 17.76 -10.78 -28.54
C LYS A 775 18.18 -12.00 -27.75
N PHE A 776 19.34 -11.93 -27.11
CA PHE A 776 19.95 -13.03 -26.35
C PHE A 776 20.30 -12.57 -24.93
N PHE A 777 20.15 -13.48 -23.98
CA PHE A 777 20.65 -13.30 -22.63
C PHE A 777 22.11 -13.75 -22.53
N PRO A 778 22.88 -13.18 -21.59
CA PRO A 778 24.30 -13.45 -21.45
C PRO A 778 24.58 -14.86 -20.96
N SER A 779 25.80 -15.33 -21.20
CA SER A 779 26.21 -16.70 -20.86
C SER A 779 26.18 -16.97 -19.34
N TRP A 780 26.40 -15.94 -18.53
CA TRP A 780 26.54 -16.06 -17.08
C TRP A 780 25.22 -16.34 -16.35
N ILE A 781 24.05 -15.99 -16.91
CA ILE A 781 22.74 -16.14 -16.22
C ILE A 781 22.42 -17.60 -15.88
N GLY A 782 22.93 -18.52 -16.69
CA GLY A 782 22.77 -19.97 -16.57
C GLY A 782 23.91 -20.69 -15.88
N ASN A 783 24.91 -19.95 -15.40
CA ASN A 783 26.15 -20.54 -14.91
C ASN A 783 25.91 -21.29 -13.58
N PRO A 784 26.21 -22.61 -13.49
CA PRO A 784 26.02 -23.39 -12.27
C PRO A 784 26.78 -22.90 -11.03
N LEU A 785 27.76 -22.00 -11.20
CA LEU A 785 28.47 -21.33 -10.09
C LEU A 785 27.56 -20.42 -9.26
N PHE A 786 26.41 -20.00 -9.79
CA PHE A 786 25.38 -19.28 -9.04
C PHE A 786 24.57 -20.23 -8.14
N THR A 787 25.24 -20.79 -7.12
CA THR A 787 24.67 -21.85 -6.26
C THR A 787 23.56 -21.35 -5.33
N ASN A 788 23.45 -20.04 -5.12
CA ASN A 788 22.51 -19.43 -4.19
C ASN A 788 21.27 -18.84 -4.87
N VAL A 789 21.21 -18.79 -6.19
CA VAL A 789 20.07 -18.19 -6.91
C VAL A 789 18.83 -19.04 -6.68
N VAL A 790 17.85 -18.47 -5.98
CA VAL A 790 16.55 -19.05 -5.63
C VAL A 790 15.46 -18.57 -6.59
N SER A 791 15.55 -17.32 -7.06
CA SER A 791 14.51 -16.70 -7.88
C SER A 791 15.10 -15.97 -9.09
N ILE A 792 14.52 -16.21 -10.26
CA ILE A 792 14.79 -15.45 -11.49
C ILE A 792 13.47 -14.92 -12.04
N THR A 793 13.43 -13.61 -12.31
CA THR A 793 12.31 -12.95 -13.00
C THR A 793 12.82 -12.24 -14.25
N LEU A 794 12.22 -12.58 -15.40
CA LEU A 794 12.41 -11.88 -16.67
C LEU A 794 11.10 -11.19 -17.02
N TYR A 795 11.12 -9.86 -17.13
CA TYR A 795 9.90 -9.07 -17.32
C TYR A 795 10.03 -8.13 -18.52
N ARG A 796 9.05 -8.19 -19.43
CA ARG A 796 8.94 -7.33 -20.61
C ARG A 796 10.21 -7.26 -21.47
N CYS A 797 10.93 -8.37 -21.59
CA CYS A 797 12.09 -8.50 -22.47
C CYS A 797 11.64 -8.83 -23.91
N ILE A 798 10.92 -7.89 -24.54
CA ILE A 798 10.05 -8.16 -25.72
C ILE A 798 10.79 -8.63 -26.97
N GLU A 799 12.05 -8.24 -27.15
CA GLU A 799 12.88 -8.59 -28.32
C GLU A 799 13.63 -9.92 -28.14
N CYS A 800 13.62 -10.49 -26.93
CA CYS A 800 14.27 -11.76 -26.63
C CYS A 800 13.71 -12.87 -27.52
N GLN A 801 14.58 -13.51 -28.29
CA GLN A 801 14.21 -14.58 -29.22
C GLN A 801 14.39 -15.96 -28.57
N VAL A 802 15.37 -16.10 -27.68
CA VAL A 802 15.77 -17.37 -27.06
C VAL A 802 15.88 -17.20 -25.55
N LEU A 803 15.15 -18.03 -24.79
CA LEU A 803 15.20 -18.01 -23.33
C LEU A 803 16.59 -18.39 -22.79
N PRO A 804 17.00 -17.83 -21.65
CA PRO A 804 18.30 -18.12 -21.05
C PRO A 804 18.39 -19.56 -20.54
N SER A 805 19.57 -20.14 -20.67
CA SER A 805 19.89 -21.51 -20.27
C SER A 805 20.05 -21.67 -18.75
N VAL A 806 18.94 -21.63 -17.99
CA VAL A 806 18.94 -21.63 -16.51
C VAL A 806 18.70 -23.02 -15.86
N GLY A 807 18.45 -24.07 -16.65
CA GLY A 807 18.09 -25.40 -16.14
C GLY A 807 19.15 -26.08 -15.26
N LYS A 808 20.41 -25.65 -15.29
CA LYS A 808 21.50 -26.22 -14.48
C LYS A 808 21.70 -25.55 -13.13
N LEU A 809 20.90 -24.53 -12.78
CA LEU A 809 21.02 -23.83 -11.50
C LEU A 809 20.54 -24.72 -10.34
N PRO A 810 21.38 -24.97 -9.30
CA PRO A 810 21.12 -26.02 -8.31
C PRO A 810 20.10 -25.62 -7.22
N SER A 811 19.85 -24.33 -7.04
CA SER A 811 18.99 -23.80 -5.97
C SER A 811 17.76 -23.04 -6.47
N LEU A 812 17.57 -22.94 -7.78
CA LEU A 812 16.47 -22.20 -8.37
C LEU A 812 15.14 -22.85 -8.00
N LYS A 813 14.27 -22.10 -7.31
CA LYS A 813 12.93 -22.51 -6.88
C LYS A 813 11.83 -21.81 -7.67
N TYR A 814 12.05 -20.55 -8.05
CA TYR A 814 11.04 -19.72 -8.67
C TYR A 814 11.56 -19.16 -10.00
N LEU A 815 10.86 -19.46 -11.08
CA LEU A 815 11.16 -18.93 -12.41
C LEU A 815 9.92 -18.23 -12.97
N ASN A 816 10.02 -16.91 -13.14
CA ASN A 816 8.94 -16.09 -13.69
C ASN A 816 9.38 -15.46 -15.01
N ILE A 817 8.68 -15.77 -16.09
CA ILE A 817 8.94 -15.27 -17.43
C ILE A 817 7.66 -14.58 -17.92
N VAL A 818 7.71 -13.27 -18.04
CA VAL A 818 6.53 -12.43 -18.28
C VAL A 818 6.80 -11.42 -19.39
N GLY A 819 5.96 -11.36 -20.43
CA GLY A 819 6.10 -10.32 -21.47
C GLY A 819 7.29 -10.52 -22.42
N LEU A 820 7.64 -11.78 -22.72
CA LEU A 820 8.72 -12.11 -23.68
C LEU A 820 8.11 -12.40 -25.06
N ASP A 821 7.75 -11.34 -25.76
CA ASP A 821 6.91 -11.40 -26.96
C ASP A 821 7.52 -12.18 -28.12
N SER A 822 8.83 -12.12 -28.33
CA SER A 822 9.49 -12.73 -29.49
C SER A 822 9.84 -14.22 -29.33
N VAL A 823 9.75 -14.77 -28.11
CA VAL A 823 10.04 -16.17 -27.82
C VAL A 823 8.97 -17.09 -28.41
N ARG A 824 9.41 -18.14 -29.12
CA ARG A 824 8.51 -19.12 -29.78
C ARG A 824 8.42 -20.45 -29.05
N ASP A 825 9.47 -20.86 -28.35
CA ASP A 825 9.51 -22.13 -27.64
C ASP A 825 10.37 -22.03 -26.37
N THR A 826 10.25 -23.05 -25.52
CA THR A 826 10.93 -23.11 -24.23
C THR A 826 12.26 -23.86 -24.23
N ASN A 827 12.73 -24.36 -25.38
CA ASN A 827 13.91 -25.23 -25.42
C ASN A 827 15.18 -24.52 -24.94
N GLY A 828 15.27 -23.19 -25.13
CA GLY A 828 16.39 -22.37 -24.66
C GLY A 828 16.69 -22.49 -23.16
N LEU A 829 15.69 -22.85 -22.35
CA LEU A 829 15.83 -23.06 -20.91
C LEU A 829 16.70 -24.28 -20.55
N PHE A 830 16.77 -25.28 -21.43
CA PHE A 830 17.21 -26.63 -21.05
C PHE A 830 18.71 -26.87 -21.25
N CYS A 831 19.53 -25.92 -21.74
CA CYS A 831 20.99 -26.04 -21.88
C CYS A 831 21.51 -27.38 -22.48
N ARG A 832 20.68 -28.09 -23.25
CA ARG A 832 20.99 -29.42 -23.75
C ARG A 832 21.80 -29.31 -25.03
N ASN A 833 23.11 -29.49 -24.90
CA ASN A 833 23.96 -29.75 -26.05
C ASN A 833 23.97 -31.26 -26.30
N VAL A 834 24.00 -31.65 -27.58
CA VAL A 834 23.94 -33.04 -28.09
C VAL A 834 25.01 -33.98 -27.47
N THR A 835 26.02 -33.44 -26.79
CA THR A 835 27.19 -34.16 -26.30
C THR A 835 27.20 -34.51 -24.81
N THR A 836 26.24 -34.05 -23.99
CA THR A 836 26.23 -34.35 -22.55
C THR A 836 25.04 -35.22 -22.18
N GLY A 837 25.33 -36.45 -21.72
CA GLY A 837 24.33 -37.43 -21.29
C GLY A 837 23.45 -36.97 -20.13
N SER A 838 22.39 -37.74 -19.91
CA SER A 838 21.29 -37.60 -18.93
C SER A 838 21.66 -36.89 -17.61
N GLN A 839 21.63 -35.55 -17.63
CA GLN A 839 21.69 -34.70 -16.44
C GLN A 839 20.27 -34.22 -16.13
N ILE A 840 19.82 -34.41 -14.89
CA ILE A 840 18.54 -33.89 -14.41
C ILE A 840 18.62 -32.37 -14.34
N LEU A 841 17.69 -31.69 -15.02
CA LEU A 841 17.58 -30.23 -15.02
C LEU A 841 16.51 -29.76 -14.03
N PHE A 842 16.65 -28.52 -13.57
CA PHE A 842 15.76 -27.87 -12.62
C PHE A 842 15.56 -28.67 -11.31
N PRO A 843 16.64 -29.03 -10.60
CA PRO A 843 16.59 -29.99 -9.49
C PRO A 843 15.75 -29.54 -8.28
N LYS A 844 15.48 -28.24 -8.13
CA LYS A 844 14.70 -27.67 -7.02
C LYS A 844 13.60 -26.70 -7.45
N LEU A 845 13.31 -26.60 -8.75
CA LEU A 845 12.30 -25.63 -9.22
C LEU A 845 10.94 -26.05 -8.68
N GLU A 846 10.29 -25.16 -7.93
CA GLU A 846 8.99 -25.37 -7.26
C GLU A 846 7.84 -24.70 -8.02
N LYS A 847 8.11 -23.55 -8.67
CA LYS A 847 7.12 -22.78 -9.43
C LYS A 847 7.69 -22.25 -10.74
N LEU A 848 6.92 -22.45 -11.81
CA LEU A 848 7.18 -21.91 -13.15
C LEU A 848 6.00 -21.05 -13.61
N THR A 849 6.28 -19.81 -14.02
CA THR A 849 5.30 -18.89 -14.59
C THR A 849 5.72 -18.50 -16.01
N LEU A 850 4.84 -18.73 -16.98
CA LEU A 850 4.91 -18.21 -18.34
C LEU A 850 3.67 -17.33 -18.55
N ASP A 851 3.85 -16.02 -18.64
CA ASP A 851 2.73 -15.06 -18.67
C ASP A 851 2.94 -14.02 -19.77
N ASN A 852 1.84 -13.64 -20.46
CA ASN A 852 1.83 -12.64 -21.51
C ASN A 852 2.94 -12.86 -22.57
N MET A 853 3.02 -14.06 -23.15
CA MET A 853 3.99 -14.40 -24.19
C MET A 853 3.26 -14.61 -25.53
N PRO A 854 2.92 -13.54 -26.27
CA PRO A 854 2.02 -13.60 -27.43
C PRO A 854 2.48 -14.52 -28.56
N ASN A 855 3.79 -14.67 -28.82
CA ASN A 855 4.29 -15.56 -29.88
C ASN A 855 4.78 -16.92 -29.39
N LEU A 856 4.62 -17.24 -28.11
CA LEU A 856 4.94 -18.57 -27.61
C LEU A 856 4.04 -19.59 -28.28
N GLN A 857 4.63 -20.57 -28.96
CA GLN A 857 3.96 -21.59 -29.75
C GLN A 857 4.00 -22.96 -29.07
N GLN A 858 5.13 -23.28 -28.41
CA GLN A 858 5.39 -24.60 -27.86
C GLN A 858 6.02 -24.54 -26.46
N PHE A 859 5.45 -25.29 -25.52
CA PHE A 859 6.10 -25.65 -24.27
C PHE A 859 6.68 -27.07 -24.37
N THR A 860 7.88 -27.15 -24.97
CA THR A 860 8.63 -28.37 -25.31
C THR A 860 10.01 -28.38 -24.64
N GLY A 861 10.70 -29.52 -24.67
CA GLY A 861 12.09 -29.64 -24.22
C GLY A 861 12.29 -30.35 -22.87
N ALA A 862 11.25 -30.61 -22.08
CA ALA A 862 11.39 -31.40 -20.85
C ALA A 862 11.57 -32.90 -21.17
N GLU A 863 12.49 -33.58 -20.49
CA GLU A 863 12.66 -35.04 -20.54
C GLU A 863 12.27 -35.70 -19.21
N ASN A 864 12.15 -37.03 -19.21
CA ASN A 864 11.88 -37.80 -18.00
C ASN A 864 12.99 -37.60 -16.96
N GLY A 865 12.61 -37.12 -15.78
CA GLY A 865 13.52 -36.88 -14.66
C GLY A 865 13.82 -35.42 -14.41
N ASP A 866 13.56 -34.53 -15.37
CA ASP A 866 13.60 -33.08 -15.14
C ASP A 866 12.51 -32.65 -14.15
N PHE A 867 12.71 -31.48 -13.54
CA PHE A 867 11.74 -30.86 -12.66
C PHE A 867 11.27 -31.77 -11.49
N PRO A 868 12.19 -32.42 -10.74
CA PRO A 868 11.81 -33.34 -9.66
C PRO A 868 11.09 -32.68 -8.49
N SER A 869 10.98 -31.35 -8.45
CA SER A 869 10.32 -30.58 -7.39
C SER A 869 9.25 -29.60 -7.89
N LEU A 870 8.89 -29.62 -9.18
CA LEU A 870 7.99 -28.61 -9.76
C LEU A 870 6.54 -28.87 -9.38
N VAL A 871 6.02 -28.07 -8.46
CA VAL A 871 4.68 -28.23 -7.87
C VAL A 871 3.64 -27.38 -8.60
N GLN A 872 4.03 -26.19 -9.06
CA GLN A 872 3.10 -25.20 -9.61
C GLN A 872 3.55 -24.71 -10.99
N VAL A 873 2.64 -24.77 -11.96
CA VAL A 873 2.84 -24.21 -13.30
C VAL A 873 1.70 -23.27 -13.65
N TYR A 874 2.06 -22.08 -14.11
CA TYR A 874 1.13 -21.05 -14.59
C TYR A 874 1.47 -20.72 -16.04
N ILE A 875 0.52 -20.90 -16.95
CA ILE A 875 0.62 -20.51 -18.35
C ILE A 875 -0.55 -19.59 -18.67
N ARG A 876 -0.29 -18.29 -18.84
CA ARG A 876 -1.34 -17.28 -18.99
C ARG A 876 -1.08 -16.37 -20.17
N TYR A 877 -2.15 -15.93 -20.84
CA TYR A 877 -2.08 -14.96 -21.93
C TYR A 877 -1.04 -15.31 -23.00
N CYS A 878 -1.00 -16.59 -23.40
CA CYS A 878 -0.14 -17.12 -24.47
C CYS A 878 -1.02 -17.53 -25.67
N PRO A 879 -1.60 -16.58 -26.43
CA PRO A 879 -2.62 -16.86 -27.43
C PRO A 879 -2.15 -17.76 -28.59
N ASN A 880 -0.86 -17.74 -28.94
CA ASN A 880 -0.32 -18.57 -30.02
C ASN A 880 0.13 -19.97 -29.59
N LEU A 881 0.05 -20.29 -28.30
CA LEU A 881 0.48 -21.58 -27.76
C LEU A 881 -0.46 -22.67 -28.28
N PHE A 882 0.10 -23.65 -28.98
CA PHE A 882 -0.67 -24.78 -29.52
C PHE A 882 -0.18 -26.14 -29.00
N GLU A 883 0.98 -26.21 -28.35
CA GLU A 883 1.56 -27.46 -27.84
C GLU A 883 2.15 -27.30 -26.43
N ILE A 884 1.83 -28.23 -25.52
CA ILE A 884 2.34 -28.27 -24.14
C ILE A 884 2.86 -29.67 -23.72
N SER A 885 3.48 -30.38 -24.65
CA SER A 885 3.91 -31.78 -24.47
C SER A 885 4.85 -32.01 -23.27
N SER A 886 5.65 -31.01 -22.87
CA SER A 886 6.51 -31.07 -21.68
C SER A 886 5.77 -31.35 -20.37
N VAL A 887 4.49 -30.96 -20.26
CA VAL A 887 3.70 -31.11 -19.02
C VAL A 887 3.58 -32.59 -18.61
N PHE A 888 3.58 -33.52 -19.57
CA PHE A 888 3.53 -34.96 -19.30
C PHE A 888 4.73 -35.47 -18.46
N HIS A 889 5.88 -34.81 -18.58
CA HIS A 889 7.11 -35.20 -17.88
C HIS A 889 7.15 -34.71 -16.42
N LEU A 890 6.23 -33.82 -16.00
CA LEU A 890 6.22 -33.16 -14.69
C LEU A 890 5.58 -34.05 -13.60
N LYS A 891 6.28 -35.10 -13.15
CA LYS A 891 5.71 -36.18 -12.31
C LYS A 891 5.27 -35.78 -10.90
N VAL A 892 5.66 -34.61 -10.41
CA VAL A 892 5.31 -34.10 -9.06
C VAL A 892 4.40 -32.88 -9.10
N LEU A 893 3.93 -32.48 -10.30
CA LEU A 893 3.07 -31.32 -10.48
C LEU A 893 1.76 -31.49 -9.73
N GLN A 894 1.39 -30.52 -8.88
CA GLN A 894 0.13 -30.51 -8.12
C GLN A 894 -0.87 -29.49 -8.67
N TYR A 895 -0.39 -28.38 -9.20
CA TYR A 895 -1.22 -27.28 -9.67
C TYR A 895 -0.84 -26.84 -11.09
N LEU A 896 -1.82 -26.83 -12.00
CA LEU A 896 -1.68 -26.29 -13.36
C LEU A 896 -2.76 -25.27 -13.63
N GLU A 897 -2.37 -24.07 -14.04
CA GLU A 897 -3.27 -23.07 -14.59
C GLU A 897 -2.93 -22.78 -16.06
N ILE A 898 -3.95 -22.83 -16.92
CA ILE A 898 -3.87 -22.44 -18.32
C ILE A 898 -4.97 -21.40 -18.59
N SER A 899 -4.56 -20.15 -18.81
CA SER A 899 -5.50 -19.04 -18.99
C SER A 899 -5.25 -18.32 -20.31
N TYR A 900 -6.30 -18.03 -21.08
CA TYR A 900 -6.28 -17.27 -22.33
C TYR A 900 -5.28 -17.78 -23.40
N CYS A 901 -5.11 -19.10 -23.50
CA CYS A 901 -4.30 -19.78 -24.51
C CYS A 901 -5.18 -20.26 -25.67
N ILE A 902 -5.64 -19.33 -26.50
CA ILE A 902 -6.76 -19.56 -27.44
C ILE A 902 -6.47 -20.58 -28.56
N LYS A 903 -5.21 -20.73 -29.00
CA LYS A 903 -4.83 -21.71 -30.03
C LYS A 903 -4.57 -23.11 -29.47
N LEU A 904 -4.56 -23.28 -28.15
CA LEU A 904 -4.33 -24.57 -27.53
C LEU A 904 -5.60 -25.42 -27.67
N GLN A 905 -5.53 -26.43 -28.53
CA GLN A 905 -6.70 -27.24 -28.87
C GLN A 905 -6.89 -28.41 -27.91
N SER A 906 -5.81 -29.12 -27.54
CA SER A 906 -5.91 -30.39 -26.82
C SER A 906 -4.90 -30.51 -25.68
N VAL A 907 -5.20 -31.38 -24.73
CA VAL A 907 -4.26 -31.84 -23.70
C VAL A 907 -3.28 -32.85 -24.32
N PRO A 908 -1.99 -32.91 -23.89
CA PRO A 908 -1.00 -33.85 -24.42
C PRO A 908 -1.52 -35.28 -24.54
N GLU A 909 -1.11 -36.03 -25.57
CA GLU A 909 -1.58 -37.40 -25.82
C GLU A 909 -1.32 -38.35 -24.63
N GLY A 910 -0.18 -38.18 -23.94
CA GLY A 910 0.15 -38.92 -22.72
C GLY A 910 -0.71 -38.55 -21.50
N GLY A 911 -1.61 -37.58 -21.62
CA GLY A 911 -2.41 -37.04 -20.52
C GLY A 911 -1.63 -36.09 -19.61
N LEU A 912 -2.32 -35.57 -18.59
CA LEU A 912 -1.69 -34.81 -17.50
C LEU A 912 -1.11 -35.77 -16.45
N PRO A 913 -0.04 -35.38 -15.73
CA PRO A 913 0.57 -36.22 -14.71
C PRO A 913 -0.44 -36.63 -13.63
N ALA A 914 -0.29 -37.85 -13.09
CA ALA A 914 -1.20 -38.40 -12.07
C ALA A 914 -1.12 -37.68 -10.72
N SER A 915 -0.05 -36.91 -10.48
CA SER A 915 0.17 -36.13 -9.25
C SER A 915 -0.70 -34.88 -9.14
N ILE A 916 -1.34 -34.45 -10.25
CA ILE A 916 -2.02 -33.17 -10.30
C ILE A 916 -3.29 -33.19 -9.44
N GLU A 917 -3.39 -32.23 -8.53
CA GLU A 917 -4.50 -32.09 -7.58
C GLU A 917 -5.53 -31.07 -8.07
N SER A 918 -5.04 -30.00 -8.69
CA SER A 918 -5.89 -28.93 -9.23
C SER A 918 -5.49 -28.50 -10.63
N LEU A 919 -6.49 -28.40 -11.50
CA LEU A 919 -6.40 -27.87 -12.85
C LEU A 919 -7.36 -26.68 -12.99
N VAL A 920 -6.84 -25.55 -13.46
CA VAL A 920 -7.64 -24.36 -13.79
C VAL A 920 -7.44 -24.04 -15.26
N ILE A 921 -8.53 -23.99 -16.02
CA ILE A 921 -8.55 -23.60 -17.42
C ILE A 921 -9.51 -22.43 -17.58
N THR A 922 -9.05 -21.29 -18.09
CA THR A 922 -9.89 -20.10 -18.28
C THR A 922 -9.67 -19.51 -19.66
N GLY A 923 -10.72 -19.16 -20.40
CA GLY A 923 -10.61 -18.50 -21.71
C GLY A 923 -9.86 -19.33 -22.76
N CYS A 924 -9.93 -20.67 -22.68
CA CYS A 924 -9.28 -21.60 -23.63
C CYS A 924 -10.35 -22.47 -24.33
N PRO A 925 -10.96 -22.01 -25.44
CA PRO A 925 -12.15 -22.63 -26.01
C PRO A 925 -11.89 -24.06 -26.54
N GLY A 926 -10.76 -24.30 -27.20
CA GLY A 926 -10.42 -25.62 -27.75
C GLY A 926 -10.27 -26.69 -26.66
N ILE A 927 -9.46 -26.40 -25.63
CA ILE A 927 -9.34 -27.29 -24.46
C ILE A 927 -10.70 -27.46 -23.77
N LYS A 928 -11.46 -26.38 -23.54
CA LYS A 928 -12.76 -26.45 -22.86
C LYS A 928 -13.71 -27.43 -23.53
N GLU A 929 -13.83 -27.37 -24.85
CA GLU A 929 -14.72 -28.24 -25.61
C GLU A 929 -14.28 -29.71 -25.50
N ARG A 930 -12.98 -29.98 -25.69
CA ARG A 930 -12.44 -31.34 -25.65
C ARG A 930 -12.37 -31.92 -24.23
N CYS A 931 -12.22 -31.10 -23.20
CA CYS A 931 -12.20 -31.51 -21.80
C CYS A 931 -13.59 -31.51 -21.14
N ASN A 932 -14.67 -31.38 -21.91
CA ASN A 932 -16.02 -31.43 -21.38
C ASN A 932 -16.37 -32.83 -20.85
N LYS A 933 -16.88 -32.90 -19.62
CA LYS A 933 -17.33 -34.16 -18.98
C LYS A 933 -18.44 -34.87 -19.75
N ASN A 934 -19.24 -34.15 -20.53
CA ASN A 934 -20.38 -34.68 -21.28
C ASN A 934 -20.00 -35.10 -22.72
N GLY A 935 -18.91 -35.85 -22.87
CA GLY A 935 -18.50 -36.43 -24.17
C GLY A 935 -17.34 -35.73 -24.87
N GLY A 936 -16.58 -34.89 -24.17
CA GLY A 936 -15.34 -34.30 -24.69
C GLY A 936 -14.27 -35.38 -24.91
N GLU A 937 -13.60 -35.31 -26.07
CA GLU A 937 -12.59 -36.30 -26.48
C GLU A 937 -11.40 -36.41 -25.53
N ASP A 938 -11.01 -35.33 -24.84
CA ASP A 938 -9.88 -35.28 -23.93
C ASP A 938 -10.29 -35.43 -22.46
N TRP A 939 -11.57 -35.65 -22.14
CA TRP A 939 -12.03 -35.80 -20.75
C TRP A 939 -11.29 -36.91 -20.01
N TYR A 940 -11.05 -38.05 -20.66
CA TYR A 940 -10.33 -39.17 -20.04
C TYR A 940 -8.89 -38.82 -19.64
N LYS A 941 -8.29 -37.79 -20.25
CA LYS A 941 -6.93 -37.32 -19.95
C LYS A 941 -6.84 -36.48 -18.68
N ILE A 942 -7.98 -36.00 -18.17
CA ILE A 942 -8.09 -35.13 -16.99
C ILE A 942 -9.07 -35.66 -15.93
N ALA A 943 -9.77 -36.77 -16.20
CA ALA A 943 -10.81 -37.30 -15.34
C ALA A 943 -10.30 -37.75 -13.95
N HIS A 944 -9.01 -38.06 -13.83
CA HIS A 944 -8.38 -38.43 -12.56
C HIS A 944 -8.14 -37.24 -11.61
N ILE A 945 -8.27 -36.01 -12.09
CA ILE A 945 -7.90 -34.79 -11.36
C ILE A 945 -9.00 -34.43 -10.34
N PRO A 946 -8.68 -34.32 -9.03
CA PRO A 946 -9.68 -34.04 -7.99
C PRO A 946 -10.40 -32.70 -8.17
N SER A 947 -9.68 -31.62 -8.44
CA SER A 947 -10.20 -30.25 -8.50
C SER A 947 -9.98 -29.63 -9.89
N THR A 948 -10.95 -29.79 -10.79
CA THR A 948 -10.91 -29.22 -12.14
C THR A 948 -11.90 -28.07 -12.27
N TRP A 949 -11.38 -26.90 -12.64
CA TRP A 949 -12.14 -25.67 -12.91
C TRP A 949 -11.95 -25.28 -14.37
N ILE A 950 -13.06 -25.11 -15.12
CA ILE A 950 -13.03 -24.61 -16.49
C ILE A 950 -13.98 -23.42 -16.60
N ASP A 951 -13.47 -22.26 -17.00
CA ASP A 951 -14.22 -20.98 -17.06
C ASP A 951 -15.05 -20.72 -15.79
N TYR A 952 -14.38 -20.86 -14.64
CA TYR A 952 -14.97 -20.68 -13.31
C TYR A 952 -16.04 -21.72 -12.91
N GLU A 953 -16.29 -22.74 -13.72
CA GLU A 953 -17.16 -23.87 -13.40
C GLU A 953 -16.35 -25.07 -12.89
N GLN A 954 -16.75 -25.62 -11.74
CA GLN A 954 -16.11 -26.83 -11.18
C GLN A 954 -16.72 -28.09 -11.82
N ILE A 955 -15.92 -28.86 -12.57
CA ILE A 955 -16.39 -30.01 -13.36
C ILE A 955 -16.25 -31.35 -12.61
N SER A 956 -15.20 -31.50 -11.79
CA SER A 956 -14.97 -32.70 -10.97
C SER A 956 -15.48 -32.50 -9.53
N ARG A 957 -16.33 -33.43 -9.06
CA ARG A 957 -16.70 -33.59 -7.64
C ARG A 957 -16.28 -34.97 -7.19
N ASN A 958 -15.16 -35.09 -6.49
CA ASN A 958 -14.96 -36.18 -5.54
C ASN A 958 -15.00 -35.59 -4.14
N ILE A 959 -15.99 -36.04 -3.35
CA ILE A 959 -16.10 -35.72 -1.93
C ILE A 959 -15.02 -36.54 -1.22
N VAL A 960 -13.82 -35.98 -1.10
CA VAL A 960 -12.97 -36.22 0.05
C VAL A 960 -12.66 -34.85 0.61
N SER A 961 -13.06 -34.63 1.85
CA SER A 961 -12.73 -33.45 2.63
C SER A 961 -11.22 -33.36 2.80
N VAL A 962 -10.56 -32.73 1.84
CA VAL A 962 -9.18 -32.29 1.98
C VAL A 962 -9.26 -30.78 2.20
N VAL A 963 -9.31 -30.40 3.47
CA VAL A 963 -8.96 -29.05 3.89
C VAL A 963 -7.45 -28.92 3.67
N HIS A 964 -7.04 -28.59 2.44
CA HIS A 964 -5.78 -27.86 2.27
C HIS A 964 -6.13 -26.39 2.36
N SER A 965 -5.79 -25.80 3.50
CA SER A 965 -5.54 -24.38 3.58
C SER A 965 -4.38 -24.08 2.64
N VAL A 966 -4.69 -23.81 1.37
CA VAL A 966 -3.88 -22.90 0.59
C VAL A 966 -4.05 -21.57 1.29
N LYS A 967 -3.13 -21.28 2.23
CA LYS A 967 -2.79 -19.89 2.48
C LYS A 967 -2.47 -19.34 1.10
N HIS A 968 -3.31 -18.44 0.60
CA HIS A 968 -2.85 -17.45 -0.36
C HIS A 968 -1.77 -16.66 0.37
N GLU A 969 -0.55 -17.21 0.43
CA GLU A 969 0.64 -16.41 0.62
C GLU A 969 0.69 -15.52 -0.61
N ASN A 970 0.28 -14.27 -0.38
CA ASN A 970 0.42 -13.17 -1.30
C ASN A 970 1.92 -12.94 -1.53
N GLU A 971 2.52 -13.76 -2.38
CA GLU A 971 3.64 -13.33 -3.20
C GLU A 971 3.07 -12.68 -4.47
N SER A 972 2.34 -11.57 -4.26
CA SER A 972 2.12 -10.55 -5.27
C SER A 972 3.41 -9.74 -5.39
N HIS A 973 4.38 -10.30 -6.12
CA HIS A 973 5.40 -9.50 -6.77
C HIS A 973 4.99 -9.33 -8.24
N PHE A 974 4.75 -8.06 -8.57
CA PHE A 974 4.69 -7.47 -9.92
C PHE A 974 3.55 -7.93 -10.85
N VAL A 975 2.37 -7.40 -10.59
CA VAL A 975 1.54 -6.77 -11.63
C VAL A 975 1.19 -5.38 -11.10
N ASN A 976 2.10 -4.42 -11.33
CA ASN A 976 1.90 -2.98 -11.15
C ASN A 976 3.04 -2.27 -11.91
N GLU A 977 2.85 -2.11 -13.21
CA GLU A 977 3.17 -0.89 -13.97
C GLU A 977 2.40 -0.91 -15.29
#